data_AF-A0A812SR62-F1
#
_entry.id   AF-A0A812SR62-F1
#
_cell.length_a   1.000
_cell.length_b   1.000
_cell.length_c   1.000
_cell.angle_alpha   90.00
_cell.angle_beta   90.00
_cell.angle_gamma   90.00
#
_symmetry.space_group_name_H-M   'P 1'
#
loop_
_entity.id
_entity.type
_entity.pdbx_description
1 polymer ?
#
loop_
_entity_poly.entity_id
_entity_poly.type
_entity_poly.pdbx_seq_one_letter_code
_entity_poly.pdbx_strand_id
1 'polypeptide(L)'
;IPGSNGAHLNLAAETFLEDEFNPNTYDVNDITIHYDGKNGTDAINVNFITDHNAGYFSDVIDGLGSGNIGASAVGDTDIDLGLSFGNVEGVGFSGAANGGLRVDASSTPATTGLNINDAGGAGDGVSQITGNGGFTALVFEGFNDLQVVSGTGAELIDLIALDSATTLTSVELDADDVFAADDVSNDTIRVRSTPAGVTSVSLLGGLGDDLFQIFDAGSTVDNIFAALDNSTPVGVNTVLNGQAGNDEFFFDSNYVLRGFINGGGDVDTIDYTTYSNAVHVQLAGLGSLDGFQGYELNGSILGTGGGGTGFDNINDLVGSANSDTLEGPNLNNYWGITANDEGFIIAERNNLAIGRPTIAGDAIATPPEERLDFTDFQNLIGGTQDDRFDLSDGAGLTGTLDGDTGNDSLDYRDYTTGVTVDLADVITDIHGNDTIDFRFASAGIVFDVDIINTPQDVFGGNTVELRQLQPEQPDTNPSFMENVVGSEFDDYIFIDPLSQDGNFPIDGPPVLRSADGRGGFDILDFDAKGQAVIDTGYSLTADGVGTVQYLNFEEVTPFEDNPATIVDNGDLGFSLSGDWPYHPAGTAAITTGVGYEDDIHTVPSESTVHYDEARAFWEFYGLTPGVYRVSVTWPASENPFVIPQMASDAPFTVFDGSRNDITTTAINLGTFDLNQQIAPDDFQADGALWEDLGTFTVNSRTLTVMLTNLANGLITADAVRIERVSAGPEVQLTDVTDAPAPPSILVDGHPGGIDFGTTELLTDLTRTFEITNT
;
A
#
# COMPACT_ATOMS: atom_id res chain seq x y z
N ILE A 1 -2.53 5.80 -82.37
CA ILE A 1 -3.27 4.75 -83.12
C ILE A 1 -4.69 5.26 -83.36
N PRO A 2 -5.39 5.02 -84.49
CA PRO A 2 -6.77 5.49 -84.65
C PRO A 2 -7.65 5.00 -83.50
N GLY A 3 -8.16 5.92 -82.68
CA GLY A 3 -8.99 5.65 -81.50
C GLY A 3 -8.27 5.57 -80.14
N SER A 4 -6.94 5.74 -80.08
CA SER A 4 -6.18 5.87 -78.83
C SER A 4 -5.96 7.36 -78.51
N ASN A 5 -6.03 7.72 -77.23
CA ASN A 5 -5.87 9.09 -76.75
C ASN A 5 -4.41 9.60 -76.84
N GLY A 6 -3.44 8.69 -76.98
CA GLY A 6 -2.01 9.00 -77.07
C GLY A 6 -1.33 8.93 -75.70
N ALA A 7 -0.02 9.11 -75.66
CA ALA A 7 0.69 9.12 -74.39
C ALA A 7 0.23 10.27 -73.51
N HIS A 8 0.19 10.04 -72.20
CA HIS A 8 -0.06 11.03 -71.17
C HIS A 8 0.91 10.85 -69.99
N LEU A 9 1.00 11.86 -69.15
CA LEU A 9 1.69 11.81 -67.87
C LEU A 9 0.72 12.39 -66.84
N ASN A 10 0.35 11.61 -65.82
CA ASN A 10 -0.48 12.11 -64.73
C ASN A 10 0.35 12.91 -63.73
N LEU A 11 -0.34 13.72 -62.94
CA LEU A 11 0.31 14.69 -62.04
C LEU A 11 1.11 14.00 -60.93
N ALA A 12 0.64 12.86 -60.41
CA ALA A 12 1.35 12.12 -59.38
C ALA A 12 2.67 11.55 -59.90
N ALA A 13 2.65 10.99 -61.11
CA ALA A 13 3.84 10.52 -61.81
C ALA A 13 4.79 11.68 -62.14
N GLU A 14 4.27 12.82 -62.60
CA GLU A 14 5.06 14.03 -62.83
C GLU A 14 5.77 14.46 -61.53
N THR A 15 5.01 14.70 -60.44
CA THR A 15 5.59 15.10 -59.15
C THR A 15 6.69 14.15 -58.69
N PHE A 16 6.42 12.83 -58.69
CA PHE A 16 7.41 11.85 -58.26
C PHE A 16 8.67 11.87 -59.11
N LEU A 17 8.54 11.92 -60.44
CA LEU A 17 9.69 11.91 -61.34
C LEU A 17 10.54 13.17 -61.19
N GLU A 18 9.92 14.32 -60.96
CA GLU A 18 10.62 15.60 -60.77
C GLU A 18 11.33 15.72 -59.42
N ASP A 19 10.82 15.03 -58.40
CA ASP A 19 11.42 14.97 -57.07
C ASP A 19 12.58 13.96 -57.01
N GLU A 20 12.42 12.80 -57.67
CA GLU A 20 13.39 11.70 -57.60
C GLU A 20 14.53 11.82 -58.62
N PHE A 21 14.26 12.32 -59.84
CA PHE A 21 15.20 12.26 -60.95
C PHE A 21 15.57 13.65 -61.51
N ASN A 22 16.71 13.75 -62.19
CA ASN A 22 17.21 15.00 -62.78
C ASN A 22 17.48 14.78 -64.29
N PRO A 23 16.94 15.60 -65.22
CA PRO A 23 16.33 16.92 -65.03
C PRO A 23 14.95 16.88 -64.37
N ASN A 24 14.72 17.84 -63.48
CA ASN A 24 13.40 18.11 -62.89
C ASN A 24 12.49 18.90 -63.86
N THR A 25 12.38 18.39 -65.09
CA THR A 25 11.48 18.93 -66.14
C THR A 25 10.73 17.84 -66.93
N TYR A 26 10.39 16.70 -66.32
CA TYR A 26 9.64 15.61 -66.95
C TYR A 26 8.26 16.08 -67.46
N ASP A 27 7.97 15.77 -68.72
CA ASP A 27 6.67 15.99 -69.32
C ASP A 27 6.19 14.79 -70.15
N VAL A 28 5.01 14.91 -70.78
CA VAL A 28 4.44 13.83 -71.60
C VAL A 28 5.35 13.36 -72.75
N ASN A 29 6.29 14.18 -73.21
CA ASN A 29 7.22 13.81 -74.29
C ASN A 29 8.28 12.81 -73.82
N ASP A 30 8.50 12.69 -72.50
CA ASP A 30 9.39 11.68 -71.91
C ASP A 30 8.70 10.31 -71.78
N ILE A 31 7.38 10.27 -71.93
CA ILE A 31 6.60 9.03 -71.99
C ILE A 31 6.58 8.50 -73.43
N THR A 32 7.58 7.66 -73.72
CA THR A 32 7.84 7.18 -75.09
C THR A 32 7.00 5.97 -75.50
N ILE A 33 6.31 5.33 -74.54
CA ILE A 33 5.44 4.18 -74.78
C ILE A 33 4.03 4.48 -74.28
N HIS A 34 3.03 4.16 -75.11
CA HIS A 34 1.62 4.22 -74.72
C HIS A 34 0.91 2.93 -75.12
N TYR A 35 0.20 2.32 -74.17
CA TYR A 35 -0.59 1.11 -74.38
C TYR A 35 -2.09 1.37 -74.18
N ASP A 36 -2.92 0.90 -75.12
CA ASP A 36 -4.38 1.05 -75.04
C ASP A 36 -5.04 -0.32 -75.22
N GLY A 37 -5.61 -0.85 -74.13
CA GLY A 37 -6.29 -2.15 -74.07
C GLY A 37 -7.69 -2.16 -74.68
N LYS A 38 -8.25 -0.98 -75.01
CA LYS A 38 -9.58 -0.84 -75.62
C LYS A 38 -10.66 -1.60 -74.84
N ASN A 39 -11.34 -2.56 -75.50
CA ASN A 39 -12.44 -3.34 -74.91
C ASN A 39 -11.97 -4.76 -74.51
N GLY A 40 -10.66 -5.00 -74.41
CA GLY A 40 -10.08 -6.29 -74.05
C GLY A 40 -9.95 -6.48 -72.54
N THR A 41 -9.44 -7.66 -72.16
CA THR A 41 -9.01 -8.03 -70.79
C THR A 41 -7.48 -8.00 -70.75
N ASP A 42 -6.90 -6.90 -71.22
CA ASP A 42 -5.47 -6.80 -71.46
C ASP A 42 -4.73 -6.43 -70.16
N ALA A 43 -3.51 -6.95 -70.00
CA ALA A 43 -2.65 -6.70 -68.84
C ALA A 43 -1.24 -6.32 -69.29
N ILE A 44 -0.56 -5.49 -68.49
CA ILE A 44 0.83 -5.07 -68.73
C ILE A 44 1.72 -5.74 -67.68
N ASN A 45 2.74 -6.48 -68.11
CA ASN A 45 3.72 -7.08 -67.21
C ASN A 45 5.13 -6.57 -67.55
N VAL A 46 5.84 -6.03 -66.55
CA VAL A 46 7.23 -5.59 -66.66
C VAL A 46 8.10 -6.51 -65.80
N ASN A 47 9.12 -7.10 -66.40
CA ASN A 47 10.05 -8.02 -65.74
C ASN A 47 11.46 -7.41 -65.77
N PHE A 48 11.96 -7.06 -64.59
CA PHE A 48 13.27 -6.48 -64.37
C PHE A 48 14.29 -7.58 -64.10
N ILE A 49 15.26 -7.72 -64.99
CA ILE A 49 16.32 -8.75 -64.90
C ILE A 49 17.54 -8.30 -64.07
N THR A 50 17.52 -7.07 -63.56
CA THR A 50 18.50 -6.46 -62.63
C THR A 50 17.75 -5.59 -61.62
N ASP A 51 18.44 -5.12 -60.58
CA ASP A 51 17.87 -4.26 -59.54
C ASP A 51 17.32 -2.95 -60.12
N HIS A 52 16.06 -2.61 -59.85
CA HIS A 52 15.38 -1.40 -60.33
C HIS A 52 14.45 -0.82 -59.27
N ASN A 53 14.35 0.51 -59.27
CA ASN A 53 13.22 1.21 -58.67
C ASN A 53 12.09 1.30 -59.70
N ALA A 54 10.86 1.02 -59.29
CA ALA A 54 9.69 1.03 -60.14
C ALA A 54 8.55 1.84 -59.51
N GLY A 55 7.75 2.49 -60.33
CA GLY A 55 6.59 3.25 -59.94
C GLY A 55 5.36 2.90 -60.78
N TYR A 56 4.23 2.67 -60.12
CA TYR A 56 2.91 2.60 -60.74
C TYR A 56 2.05 3.76 -60.23
N PHE A 57 1.60 4.62 -61.14
CA PHE A 57 0.79 5.80 -60.83
C PHE A 57 -0.55 5.65 -61.54
N SER A 58 -1.61 5.34 -60.79
CA SER A 58 -2.95 5.16 -61.36
C SER A 58 -3.59 6.50 -61.69
N ASP A 59 -4.42 6.53 -62.73
CA ASP A 59 -5.25 7.68 -63.05
C ASP A 59 -6.54 7.27 -63.79
N VAL A 60 -7.35 8.28 -64.15
CA VAL A 60 -8.57 8.12 -64.96
C VAL A 60 -8.52 8.94 -66.26
N ILE A 61 -7.34 9.36 -66.71
CA ILE A 61 -7.15 10.26 -67.87
C ILE A 61 -7.70 9.60 -69.15
N ASP A 62 -7.38 8.33 -69.36
CA ASP A 62 -7.82 7.57 -70.54
C ASP A 62 -8.98 6.60 -70.26
N GLY A 63 -9.63 6.74 -69.11
CA GLY A 63 -10.72 5.89 -68.65
C GLY A 63 -10.32 5.01 -67.46
N LEU A 64 -11.12 3.96 -67.19
CA LEU A 64 -10.82 3.01 -66.12
C LEU A 64 -9.56 2.19 -66.46
N GLY A 65 -8.73 1.91 -65.46
CA GLY A 65 -7.48 1.19 -65.66
C GLY A 65 -6.49 1.96 -66.53
N SER A 66 -6.37 3.26 -66.26
CA SER A 66 -5.40 4.17 -66.86
C SER A 66 -4.28 4.46 -65.86
N GLY A 67 -3.11 4.85 -66.36
CA GLY A 67 -1.96 5.11 -65.50
C GLY A 67 -0.65 5.33 -66.21
N ASN A 68 0.38 5.54 -65.40
CA ASN A 68 1.77 5.64 -65.79
C ASN A 68 2.63 4.60 -65.08
N ILE A 69 3.69 4.14 -65.77
CA ILE A 69 4.74 3.30 -65.22
C ILE A 69 6.08 3.99 -65.46
N GLY A 70 6.83 4.21 -64.38
CA GLY A 70 8.20 4.70 -64.40
C GLY A 70 9.15 3.65 -63.84
N ALA A 71 10.34 3.48 -64.40
CA ALA A 71 11.38 2.67 -63.77
C ALA A 71 12.79 3.13 -64.12
N SER A 72 13.73 2.86 -63.23
CA SER A 72 15.15 3.19 -63.35
C SER A 72 15.99 2.16 -62.61
N ALA A 73 17.19 1.84 -63.11
CA ALA A 73 18.12 1.00 -62.36
C ALA A 73 18.50 1.67 -61.03
N VAL A 74 18.76 0.87 -59.99
CA VAL A 74 19.07 1.43 -58.66
C VAL A 74 20.32 2.30 -58.72
N GLY A 75 20.17 3.58 -58.39
CA GLY A 75 21.24 4.58 -58.35
C GLY A 75 21.46 5.38 -59.64
N ASP A 76 20.63 5.17 -60.67
CA ASP A 76 20.62 6.00 -61.87
C ASP A 76 19.96 7.37 -61.61
N THR A 77 20.26 8.34 -62.47
CA THR A 77 19.83 9.74 -62.29
C THR A 77 18.63 10.14 -63.14
N ASP A 78 18.21 9.26 -64.04
CA ASP A 78 17.09 9.41 -64.98
C ASP A 78 16.32 8.08 -65.14
N ILE A 79 15.13 8.14 -65.75
CA ILE A 79 14.32 6.95 -65.99
C ILE A 79 14.82 6.13 -67.20
N ASP A 80 14.83 4.81 -67.05
CA ASP A 80 15.06 3.85 -68.14
C ASP A 80 13.76 3.51 -68.88
N LEU A 81 12.62 3.63 -68.18
CA LEU A 81 11.29 3.31 -68.71
C LEU A 81 10.30 4.40 -68.32
N GLY A 82 9.67 5.00 -69.32
CA GLY A 82 8.48 5.85 -69.19
C GLY A 82 7.36 5.33 -70.07
N LEU A 83 6.27 4.87 -69.45
CA LEU A 83 5.12 4.28 -70.13
C LEU A 83 3.81 4.88 -69.61
N SER A 84 2.84 5.08 -70.49
CA SER A 84 1.44 5.36 -70.15
C SER A 84 0.54 4.24 -70.65
N PHE A 85 -0.62 4.09 -70.04
CA PHE A 85 -1.61 3.13 -70.49
C PHE A 85 -3.04 3.56 -70.17
N GLY A 86 -3.99 3.00 -70.92
CA GLY A 86 -5.42 3.15 -70.70
C GLY A 86 -6.19 1.87 -71.00
N ASN A 87 -7.30 1.66 -70.30
CA ASN A 87 -8.20 0.50 -70.46
C ASN A 87 -7.50 -0.86 -70.21
N VAL A 88 -6.72 -0.96 -69.14
CA VAL A 88 -5.97 -2.17 -68.75
C VAL A 88 -6.58 -2.78 -67.47
N GLU A 89 -6.73 -4.10 -67.45
CA GLU A 89 -7.35 -4.85 -66.33
C GLU A 89 -6.35 -5.27 -65.24
N GLY A 90 -5.05 -5.21 -65.52
CA GLY A 90 -4.02 -5.38 -64.49
C GLY A 90 -2.61 -5.00 -64.93
N VAL A 91 -1.80 -4.69 -63.94
CA VAL A 91 -0.36 -4.41 -64.05
C VAL A 91 0.41 -5.48 -63.25
N GLY A 92 1.56 -5.90 -63.74
CA GLY A 92 2.42 -6.87 -63.07
C GLY A 92 3.88 -6.43 -63.07
N PHE A 93 4.55 -6.51 -61.92
CA PHE A 93 5.97 -6.23 -61.76
C PHE A 93 6.72 -7.41 -61.15
N SER A 94 7.82 -7.80 -61.77
CA SER A 94 8.73 -8.83 -61.24
C SER A 94 10.13 -8.25 -61.18
N GLY A 95 10.67 -8.10 -59.96
CA GLY A 95 11.97 -7.52 -59.67
C GLY A 95 13.08 -8.56 -59.42
N ALA A 96 14.33 -8.10 -59.29
CA ALA A 96 15.51 -8.93 -59.04
C ALA A 96 15.93 -9.05 -57.56
N ALA A 97 15.01 -8.71 -56.64
CA ALA A 97 15.18 -8.68 -55.19
C ALA A 97 16.05 -7.54 -54.62
N ASN A 98 16.39 -6.50 -55.39
CA ASN A 98 16.78 -5.21 -54.81
C ASN A 98 16.17 -4.05 -55.61
N GLY A 99 15.78 -2.99 -54.91
CA GLY A 99 15.05 -1.84 -55.44
C GLY A 99 13.67 -1.68 -54.81
N GLY A 100 13.15 -0.46 -54.87
CA GLY A 100 11.86 -0.08 -54.29
C GLY A 100 10.72 -0.08 -55.31
N LEU A 101 9.51 -0.34 -54.84
CA LEU A 101 8.28 -0.22 -55.60
C LEU A 101 7.39 0.86 -54.98
N ARG A 102 7.09 1.92 -55.75
CA ARG A 102 6.07 2.91 -55.38
C ARG A 102 4.76 2.65 -56.13
N VAL A 103 3.66 2.71 -55.41
CA VAL A 103 2.30 2.57 -55.95
C VAL A 103 1.48 3.76 -55.48
N ASP A 104 0.97 4.54 -56.42
CA ASP A 104 0.42 5.85 -56.13
C ASP A 104 -0.96 6.03 -56.77
N ALA A 105 -1.95 6.33 -55.94
CA ALA A 105 -3.33 6.54 -56.34
C ALA A 105 -3.79 8.01 -56.26
N SER A 106 -2.88 8.96 -56.03
CA SER A 106 -3.20 10.40 -55.92
C SER A 106 -3.92 10.96 -57.15
N SER A 107 -3.56 10.50 -58.36
CA SER A 107 -4.24 10.92 -59.60
C SER A 107 -5.57 10.19 -59.88
N THR A 108 -6.09 9.43 -58.91
CA THR A 108 -7.37 8.69 -58.98
C THR A 108 -8.30 9.09 -57.81
N PRO A 109 -8.94 10.28 -57.83
CA PRO A 109 -9.70 10.83 -56.68
C PRO A 109 -10.98 10.10 -56.28
N ALA A 110 -11.31 8.99 -56.95
CA ALA A 110 -12.45 8.15 -56.61
C ALA A 110 -12.01 6.84 -55.92
N THR A 111 -10.71 6.66 -55.72
CA THR A 111 -10.18 5.59 -54.88
C THR A 111 -10.62 5.91 -53.45
N THR A 112 -11.33 4.98 -52.82
CA THR A 112 -11.70 5.07 -51.40
C THR A 112 -11.04 3.95 -50.61
N GLY A 113 -10.19 3.15 -51.25
CA GLY A 113 -9.39 2.17 -50.56
C GLY A 113 -8.53 1.29 -51.46
N LEU A 114 -7.43 0.83 -50.87
CA LEU A 114 -6.41 -0.04 -51.42
C LEU A 114 -6.23 -1.23 -50.49
N ASN A 115 -6.31 -2.45 -51.02
CA ASN A 115 -6.05 -3.68 -50.27
C ASN A 115 -4.77 -4.34 -50.77
N ILE A 116 -3.82 -4.59 -49.87
CA ILE A 116 -2.58 -5.30 -50.12
C ILE A 116 -2.74 -6.72 -49.56
N ASN A 117 -2.55 -7.73 -50.41
CA ASN A 117 -2.80 -9.12 -50.03
C ASN A 117 -1.84 -10.08 -50.73
N ASP A 118 -1.79 -11.33 -50.27
CA ASP A 118 -1.26 -12.46 -51.04
C ASP A 118 -2.09 -12.64 -52.33
N ALA A 119 -1.41 -12.89 -53.46
CA ALA A 119 -2.04 -13.21 -54.74
C ALA A 119 -2.58 -14.66 -54.82
N GLY A 120 -2.40 -15.45 -53.76
CA GLY A 120 -3.06 -16.74 -53.51
C GLY A 120 -2.22 -17.97 -53.86
N GLY A 121 -0.94 -17.79 -54.23
CA GLY A 121 0.02 -18.87 -54.45
C GLY A 121 0.87 -19.10 -53.21
N ALA A 122 0.76 -20.27 -52.57
CA ALA A 122 1.46 -20.49 -51.31
C ALA A 122 2.99 -20.42 -51.45
N GLY A 123 3.60 -19.35 -50.95
CA GLY A 123 5.05 -19.18 -50.85
C GLY A 123 5.75 -19.00 -52.19
N ASP A 124 5.07 -18.39 -53.18
CA ASP A 124 5.66 -18.12 -54.50
C ASP A 124 6.29 -16.73 -54.61
N GLY A 125 6.18 -15.89 -53.58
CA GLY A 125 6.73 -14.54 -53.49
C GLY A 125 5.82 -13.46 -54.05
N VAL A 126 4.64 -13.81 -54.55
CA VAL A 126 3.79 -12.90 -55.32
C VAL A 126 2.69 -12.29 -54.45
N SER A 127 2.72 -10.96 -54.31
CA SER A 127 1.69 -10.18 -53.61
C SER A 127 0.89 -9.32 -54.60
N GLN A 128 -0.23 -8.77 -54.16
CA GLN A 128 -1.10 -7.93 -54.99
C GLN A 128 -1.60 -6.70 -54.25
N ILE A 129 -1.86 -5.63 -55.00
CA ILE A 129 -2.59 -4.45 -54.56
C ILE A 129 -3.84 -4.31 -55.42
N THR A 130 -4.99 -4.21 -54.77
CA THR A 130 -6.28 -4.02 -55.43
C THR A 130 -6.93 -2.75 -54.92
N GLY A 131 -7.67 -2.05 -55.76
CA GLY A 131 -8.33 -0.80 -55.40
C GLY A 131 -9.67 -0.65 -56.11
N ASN A 132 -10.33 0.49 -55.89
CA ASN A 132 -11.56 0.89 -56.56
C ASN A 132 -11.35 2.21 -57.34
N GLY A 133 -12.43 2.89 -57.74
CA GLY A 133 -12.34 4.26 -58.28
C GLY A 133 -11.74 4.42 -59.68
N GLY A 134 -11.16 3.37 -60.26
CA GLY A 134 -10.38 3.44 -61.51
C GLY A 134 -9.00 2.81 -61.39
N PHE A 135 -8.53 2.56 -60.16
CA PHE A 135 -7.33 1.80 -59.87
C PHE A 135 -7.43 0.39 -60.45
N THR A 136 -6.42 -0.04 -61.21
CA THR A 136 -6.34 -1.40 -61.76
C THR A 136 -5.41 -2.24 -60.92
N ALA A 137 -5.70 -3.53 -60.77
CA ALA A 137 -4.96 -4.38 -59.85
C ALA A 137 -3.48 -4.48 -60.25
N LEU A 138 -2.59 -4.38 -59.27
CA LEU A 138 -1.16 -4.61 -59.40
C LEU A 138 -0.81 -5.95 -58.77
N VAL A 139 -0.01 -6.76 -59.47
CA VAL A 139 0.65 -7.95 -58.91
C VAL A 139 2.15 -7.69 -58.89
N PHE A 140 2.83 -8.01 -57.79
CA PHE A 140 4.25 -7.71 -57.65
C PHE A 140 5.04 -8.78 -56.88
N GLU A 141 6.32 -8.91 -57.20
CA GLU A 141 7.29 -9.76 -56.51
C GLU A 141 8.72 -9.20 -56.67
N GLY A 142 9.66 -9.58 -55.81
CA GLY A 142 11.09 -9.33 -56.03
C GLY A 142 11.56 -7.89 -55.79
N PHE A 143 10.92 -7.17 -54.87
CA PHE A 143 11.33 -5.84 -54.38
C PHE A 143 11.71 -5.91 -52.90
N ASN A 144 12.52 -4.96 -52.41
CA ASN A 144 12.88 -4.88 -50.98
C ASN A 144 12.01 -3.91 -50.20
N ASP A 145 11.55 -2.85 -50.87
CA ASP A 145 10.79 -1.78 -50.26
C ASP A 145 9.51 -1.56 -51.06
N LEU A 146 8.39 -1.40 -50.38
CA LEU A 146 7.10 -1.07 -50.97
C LEU A 146 6.60 0.24 -50.36
N GLN A 147 6.17 1.18 -51.19
CA GLN A 147 5.47 2.40 -50.77
C GLN A 147 4.11 2.45 -51.47
N VAL A 148 3.04 2.64 -50.71
CA VAL A 148 1.67 2.71 -51.23
C VAL A 148 1.03 4.01 -50.79
N VAL A 149 0.55 4.81 -51.74
CA VAL A 149 -0.08 6.13 -51.53
C VAL A 149 -1.55 6.08 -51.95
N SER A 150 -2.51 6.35 -51.06
CA SER A 150 -3.95 6.17 -51.36
C SER A 150 -4.61 7.28 -52.14
N GLY A 151 -4.11 8.50 -52.03
CA GLY A 151 -4.51 9.63 -52.86
C GLY A 151 -5.37 10.67 -52.15
N THR A 152 -6.43 11.14 -52.83
CA THR A 152 -7.23 12.28 -52.34
C THR A 152 -8.60 11.83 -51.85
N GLY A 153 -8.97 12.25 -50.65
CA GLY A 153 -10.22 11.95 -49.99
C GLY A 153 -10.03 11.17 -48.70
N ALA A 154 -11.11 10.55 -48.24
CA ALA A 154 -11.05 9.66 -47.09
C ALA A 154 -10.95 8.22 -47.58
N GLU A 155 -9.79 7.61 -47.37
CA GLU A 155 -9.40 6.31 -47.89
C GLU A 155 -9.15 5.26 -46.81
N LEU A 156 -9.23 3.99 -47.22
CA LEU A 156 -8.75 2.85 -46.44
C LEU A 156 -7.55 2.20 -47.13
N ILE A 157 -6.36 2.25 -46.53
CA ILE A 157 -5.24 1.38 -46.92
C ILE A 157 -5.24 0.16 -46.03
N ASP A 158 -5.40 -1.04 -46.57
CA ASP A 158 -5.53 -2.29 -45.81
C ASP A 158 -4.46 -3.30 -46.21
N LEU A 159 -3.41 -3.42 -45.40
CA LEU A 159 -2.39 -4.46 -45.51
C LEU A 159 -2.91 -5.77 -44.90
N ILE A 160 -3.63 -6.54 -45.69
CA ILE A 160 -4.28 -7.79 -45.28
C ILE A 160 -3.24 -8.89 -45.04
N ALA A 161 -2.37 -9.11 -46.02
CA ALA A 161 -1.27 -10.06 -45.94
C ALA A 161 -0.25 -9.77 -47.06
N LEU A 162 0.93 -10.35 -46.93
CA LEU A 162 1.87 -10.52 -48.04
C LEU A 162 2.16 -12.00 -48.20
N ASP A 163 2.61 -12.41 -49.38
CA ASP A 163 3.03 -13.79 -49.54
C ASP A 163 4.20 -14.13 -48.59
N SER A 164 4.16 -15.33 -48.04
CA SER A 164 5.13 -15.82 -47.05
C SER A 164 6.58 -15.88 -47.55
N ALA A 165 6.79 -15.90 -48.87
CA ALA A 165 8.11 -15.87 -49.50
C ALA A 165 8.47 -14.48 -50.07
N THR A 166 7.76 -13.42 -49.66
CA THR A 166 8.07 -12.04 -50.05
C THR A 166 9.53 -11.69 -49.77
N THR A 167 10.14 -10.91 -50.66
CA THR A 167 11.48 -10.32 -50.48
C THR A 167 11.43 -8.96 -49.79
N LEU A 168 10.23 -8.42 -49.54
CA LEU A 168 10.08 -7.13 -48.87
C LEU A 168 10.68 -7.18 -47.47
N THR A 169 11.50 -6.18 -47.18
CA THR A 169 12.04 -5.90 -45.85
C THR A 169 11.38 -4.69 -45.23
N SER A 170 10.82 -3.77 -46.05
CA SER A 170 10.08 -2.61 -45.59
C SER A 170 8.79 -2.38 -46.39
N VAL A 171 7.77 -1.85 -45.71
CA VAL A 171 6.50 -1.41 -46.31
C VAL A 171 6.15 -0.04 -45.75
N GLU A 172 5.81 0.91 -46.60
CA GLU A 172 5.26 2.22 -46.24
C GLU A 172 3.84 2.34 -46.78
N LEU A 173 2.92 2.69 -45.90
CA LEU A 173 1.52 2.97 -46.23
C LEU A 173 1.29 4.45 -45.94
N ASP A 174 1.06 5.22 -46.99
CA ASP A 174 0.87 6.65 -46.97
C ASP A 174 -0.56 6.99 -47.39
N ALA A 175 -1.35 7.46 -46.45
CA ALA A 175 -2.75 7.76 -46.68
C ALA A 175 -2.98 9.10 -47.38
N ASP A 176 -1.94 9.95 -47.48
CA ASP A 176 -2.03 11.28 -48.07
C ASP A 176 -1.96 11.25 -49.61
N ASP A 177 -2.04 12.45 -50.21
CA ASP A 177 -1.71 12.70 -51.61
C ASP A 177 -0.30 13.28 -51.79
N VAL A 178 0.16 13.32 -53.06
CA VAL A 178 1.45 13.92 -53.43
C VAL A 178 1.35 15.35 -53.95
N PHE A 179 0.21 16.00 -53.74
CA PHE A 179 -0.06 17.30 -54.35
C PHE A 179 0.29 18.45 -53.41
N ALA A 180 0.49 19.63 -53.99
CA ALA A 180 0.85 20.83 -53.21
C ALA A 180 -0.31 21.40 -52.38
N ALA A 181 -1.52 20.85 -52.52
CA ALA A 181 -2.67 21.23 -51.73
C ALA A 181 -3.00 20.04 -50.85
N ASP A 182 -2.49 20.10 -49.62
CA ASP A 182 -2.57 19.02 -48.65
C ASP A 182 -4.00 18.47 -48.52
N ASP A 183 -4.14 17.15 -48.56
CA ASP A 183 -5.37 16.49 -48.15
C ASP A 183 -5.59 16.73 -46.65
N VAL A 184 -6.84 16.92 -46.25
CA VAL A 184 -7.25 17.14 -44.85
C VAL A 184 -8.38 16.21 -44.45
N SER A 185 -8.66 15.23 -45.30
CA SER A 185 -9.66 14.21 -45.08
C SER A 185 -9.18 13.25 -43.99
N ASN A 186 -10.11 12.45 -43.45
CA ASN A 186 -9.75 11.50 -42.40
C ASN A 186 -9.56 10.13 -43.02
N ASP A 187 -8.37 9.59 -42.91
CA ASP A 187 -8.03 8.30 -43.49
C ASP A 187 -8.07 7.15 -42.50
N THR A 188 -8.04 5.94 -43.02
CA THR A 188 -7.85 4.74 -42.21
C THR A 188 -6.73 3.90 -42.80
N ILE A 189 -5.71 3.63 -41.99
CA ILE A 189 -4.67 2.66 -42.35
C ILE A 189 -4.83 1.44 -41.47
N ARG A 190 -5.03 0.28 -42.10
CA ARG A 190 -5.16 -1.01 -41.45
C ARG A 190 -3.98 -1.91 -41.79
N VAL A 191 -3.31 -2.45 -40.78
CA VAL A 191 -2.30 -3.51 -40.94
C VAL A 191 -2.82 -4.75 -40.26
N ARG A 192 -2.96 -5.83 -41.04
CA ARG A 192 -3.42 -7.11 -40.55
C ARG A 192 -2.32 -8.11 -40.29
N SER A 193 -1.49 -8.40 -41.28
CA SER A 193 -0.40 -9.35 -41.09
C SER A 193 0.84 -9.00 -41.90
N THR A 194 2.01 -9.33 -41.37
CA THR A 194 3.29 -9.23 -42.08
C THR A 194 4.09 -10.54 -41.96
N PRO A 195 4.64 -11.07 -43.06
CA PRO A 195 5.56 -12.21 -43.00
C PRO A 195 6.84 -11.86 -42.23
N ALA A 196 7.48 -12.85 -41.59
CA ALA A 196 8.68 -12.65 -40.76
C ALA A 196 9.91 -12.01 -41.48
N GLY A 197 9.91 -11.94 -42.81
CA GLY A 197 10.93 -11.25 -43.60
C GLY A 197 10.76 -9.73 -43.66
N VAL A 198 9.54 -9.22 -43.43
CA VAL A 198 9.25 -7.79 -43.37
C VAL A 198 9.64 -7.28 -42.00
N THR A 199 10.71 -6.49 -41.95
CA THR A 199 11.32 -6.00 -40.71
C THR A 199 10.89 -4.59 -40.33
N SER A 200 10.27 -3.85 -41.26
CA SER A 200 9.77 -2.50 -41.02
C SER A 200 8.42 -2.27 -41.71
N VAL A 201 7.48 -1.65 -40.99
CA VAL A 201 6.29 -1.06 -41.60
C VAL A 201 6.19 0.40 -41.13
N SER A 202 6.07 1.34 -42.08
CA SER A 202 5.86 2.77 -41.85
C SER A 202 4.42 3.12 -42.22
N LEU A 203 3.74 3.88 -41.38
CA LEU A 203 2.35 4.30 -41.60
C LEU A 203 2.30 5.84 -41.53
N LEU A 204 1.85 6.49 -42.59
CA LEU A 204 1.76 7.94 -42.72
C LEU A 204 0.29 8.31 -42.97
N GLY A 205 -0.30 9.10 -42.07
CA GLY A 205 -1.72 9.48 -42.16
C GLY A 205 -1.98 10.70 -43.05
N GLY A 206 -0.99 11.58 -43.23
CA GLY A 206 -1.18 12.88 -43.86
C GLY A 206 -1.67 13.95 -42.88
N LEU A 207 -2.37 14.97 -43.38
CA LEU A 207 -3.17 15.86 -42.53
C LEU A 207 -4.61 15.34 -42.45
N GLY A 208 -5.24 15.49 -41.30
CA GLY A 208 -6.56 14.92 -41.06
C GLY A 208 -6.66 14.35 -39.66
N ASP A 209 -7.84 13.90 -39.26
CA ASP A 209 -7.99 13.05 -38.08
C ASP A 209 -7.99 11.57 -38.52
N ASP A 210 -6.79 11.01 -38.74
CA ASP A 210 -6.61 9.66 -39.30
C ASP A 210 -6.72 8.56 -38.25
N LEU A 211 -7.08 7.37 -38.71
CA LEU A 211 -7.28 6.18 -37.90
C LEU A 211 -6.31 5.06 -38.29
N PHE A 212 -5.39 4.71 -37.39
CA PHE A 212 -4.53 3.53 -37.56
C PHE A 212 -5.14 2.32 -36.84
N GLN A 213 -5.27 1.20 -37.55
CA GLN A 213 -5.89 -0.04 -37.11
C GLN A 213 -4.92 -1.21 -37.30
N ILE A 214 -4.52 -1.86 -36.22
CA ILE A 214 -3.44 -2.85 -36.27
C ILE A 214 -3.94 -4.15 -35.62
N PHE A 215 -4.26 -5.20 -36.40
CA PHE A 215 -4.90 -6.44 -35.91
C PHE A 215 -4.66 -7.65 -36.83
N ASP A 216 -4.27 -8.85 -36.36
CA ASP A 216 -4.25 -10.06 -37.22
C ASP A 216 -5.65 -10.48 -37.72
N ALA A 217 -5.72 -11.40 -38.68
CA ALA A 217 -6.94 -11.99 -39.26
C ALA A 217 -7.94 -12.53 -38.22
N GLY A 218 -7.54 -12.66 -36.94
CA GLY A 218 -8.35 -13.00 -35.78
C GLY A 218 -8.82 -11.83 -34.91
N SER A 219 -8.55 -10.57 -35.28
CA SER A 219 -8.79 -9.37 -34.44
C SER A 219 -8.00 -9.37 -33.12
N THR A 220 -6.82 -9.98 -33.12
CA THR A 220 -5.86 -9.98 -32.01
C THR A 220 -4.53 -9.46 -32.55
N VAL A 221 -3.75 -8.67 -31.80
CA VAL A 221 -2.37 -8.35 -32.19
C VAL A 221 -1.50 -9.54 -31.82
N ASP A 222 -1.39 -10.50 -32.74
CA ASP A 222 -0.40 -11.58 -32.63
C ASP A 222 0.36 -11.62 -33.96
N ASN A 223 1.69 -11.43 -33.91
CA ASN A 223 2.63 -11.43 -35.06
C ASN A 223 2.71 -10.16 -35.93
N ILE A 224 3.14 -9.03 -35.36
CA ILE A 224 3.83 -7.98 -36.13
C ILE A 224 5.33 -8.14 -35.89
N PHE A 225 6.01 -8.87 -36.78
CA PHE A 225 7.45 -9.12 -36.70
C PHE A 225 8.31 -7.94 -37.15
N ALA A 226 7.68 -6.88 -37.66
CA ALA A 226 8.32 -5.67 -38.11
C ALA A 226 8.42 -4.64 -36.97
N ALA A 227 9.55 -3.96 -36.85
CA ALA A 227 9.61 -2.73 -36.07
C ALA A 227 8.66 -1.72 -36.72
N LEU A 228 7.65 -1.27 -35.99
CA LEU A 228 6.88 -0.08 -36.35
C LEU A 228 7.81 1.10 -36.03
N ASP A 229 8.53 1.62 -37.03
CA ASP A 229 9.36 2.82 -36.87
C ASP A 229 8.43 4.01 -36.72
N ASN A 230 7.94 4.19 -35.50
CA ASN A 230 7.18 5.35 -35.11
C ASN A 230 8.04 6.23 -34.22
N SER A 231 9.11 6.78 -34.79
CA SER A 231 9.48 8.12 -34.38
C SER A 231 8.40 9.08 -34.90
N THR A 232 7.21 9.13 -34.25
CA THR A 232 6.22 10.13 -34.66
C THR A 232 6.94 11.49 -34.65
N PRO A 233 6.93 12.23 -35.76
CA PRO A 233 7.44 13.59 -35.74
C PRO A 233 6.71 14.39 -34.64
N VAL A 234 7.40 15.38 -34.05
CA VAL A 234 6.77 16.29 -33.08
C VAL A 234 5.55 16.94 -33.75
N GLY A 235 4.34 16.61 -33.29
CA GLY A 235 3.08 17.16 -33.82
C GLY A 235 2.07 16.15 -34.37
N VAL A 236 2.40 14.85 -34.44
CA VAL A 236 1.47 13.78 -34.84
C VAL A 236 0.88 13.11 -33.59
N ASN A 237 -0.44 12.90 -33.57
CA ASN A 237 -1.16 12.24 -32.49
C ASN A 237 -1.60 10.83 -32.91
N THR A 238 -0.77 9.82 -32.66
CA THR A 238 -1.15 8.41 -32.94
C THR A 238 -2.17 7.95 -31.91
N VAL A 239 -3.37 7.55 -32.34
CA VAL A 239 -4.39 6.98 -31.45
C VAL A 239 -4.50 5.48 -31.69
N LEU A 240 -4.23 4.67 -30.66
CA LEU A 240 -4.52 3.24 -30.64
C LEU A 240 -5.89 3.05 -29.98
N ASN A 241 -6.88 2.52 -30.70
CA ASN A 241 -8.22 2.24 -30.15
C ASN A 241 -8.48 0.72 -30.16
N GLY A 242 -8.67 0.10 -29.01
CA GLY A 242 -9.04 -1.33 -28.88
C GLY A 242 -10.50 -1.59 -29.28
N GLN A 243 -11.39 -0.67 -28.91
CA GLN A 243 -12.83 -0.69 -29.18
C GLN A 243 -13.63 -1.62 -28.26
N ALA A 244 -13.88 -2.87 -28.66
CA ALA A 244 -14.74 -3.79 -27.90
C ALA A 244 -14.14 -5.19 -27.95
N GLY A 245 -14.23 -5.92 -26.85
CA GLY A 245 -13.42 -7.10 -26.59
C GLY A 245 -12.26 -6.77 -25.66
N ASN A 246 -11.58 -7.81 -25.17
CA ASN A 246 -10.43 -7.62 -24.30
C ASN A 246 -9.18 -7.40 -25.16
N ASP A 247 -8.64 -6.19 -25.16
CA ASP A 247 -7.47 -5.81 -25.97
C ASP A 247 -6.17 -5.80 -25.15
N GLU A 248 -5.03 -6.02 -25.82
CA GLU A 248 -3.71 -6.01 -25.19
C GLU A 248 -2.75 -5.10 -25.99
N PHE A 249 -2.16 -4.12 -25.30
CA PHE A 249 -1.18 -3.17 -25.82
C PHE A 249 0.22 -3.51 -25.29
N PHE A 250 1.00 -4.23 -26.09
CA PHE A 250 2.30 -4.76 -25.71
C PHE A 250 3.48 -3.85 -26.12
N PHE A 251 4.39 -3.55 -25.19
CA PHE A 251 5.55 -2.68 -25.40
C PHE A 251 6.89 -3.45 -25.34
N ASP A 252 7.55 -3.58 -26.50
CA ASP A 252 8.88 -4.22 -26.56
C ASP A 252 10.05 -3.23 -26.29
N SER A 253 11.27 -3.77 -26.18
CA SER A 253 12.46 -3.09 -25.67
C SER A 253 12.79 -1.71 -26.30
N ASN A 254 12.59 -0.65 -25.51
CA ASN A 254 12.88 0.78 -25.79
C ASN A 254 11.96 1.49 -26.80
N TYR A 255 10.82 0.90 -27.17
CA TYR A 255 9.82 1.59 -27.99
C TYR A 255 9.04 2.62 -27.19
N VAL A 256 8.66 3.72 -27.84
CA VAL A 256 7.97 4.85 -27.24
C VAL A 256 6.76 5.22 -28.08
N LEU A 257 5.56 5.16 -27.51
CA LEU A 257 4.35 5.66 -28.13
C LEU A 257 4.22 7.17 -27.89
N ARG A 258 4.20 7.94 -28.97
CA ARG A 258 3.88 9.38 -28.95
C ARG A 258 2.45 9.56 -29.43
N GLY A 259 1.53 9.35 -28.51
CA GLY A 259 0.14 9.17 -28.87
C GLY A 259 -0.75 8.93 -27.66
N PHE A 260 -1.90 8.34 -27.93
CA PHE A 260 -2.93 8.04 -26.96
C PHE A 260 -3.44 6.62 -27.16
N ILE A 261 -3.65 5.89 -26.07
CA ILE A 261 -4.32 4.58 -26.09
C ILE A 261 -5.75 4.76 -25.58
N ASN A 262 -6.71 4.13 -26.23
CA ASN A 262 -8.06 3.97 -25.73
C ASN A 262 -8.41 2.49 -25.81
N GLY A 263 -8.50 1.80 -24.67
CA GLY A 263 -8.88 0.37 -24.66
C GLY A 263 -10.27 0.19 -25.24
N GLY A 264 -11.24 0.94 -24.73
CA GLY A 264 -12.58 1.02 -25.30
C GLY A 264 -13.58 0.54 -24.27
N GLY A 265 -14.20 -0.61 -24.50
CA GLY A 265 -15.00 -1.29 -23.50
C GLY A 265 -14.58 -2.75 -23.37
N ASP A 266 -14.94 -3.37 -22.24
CA ASP A 266 -14.52 -4.73 -21.82
C ASP A 266 -13.23 -4.69 -20.96
N VAL A 267 -12.28 -5.62 -21.08
CA VAL A 267 -11.09 -5.67 -20.19
C VAL A 267 -9.82 -5.50 -21.00
N ASP A 268 -9.19 -4.33 -20.88
CA ASP A 268 -8.05 -3.96 -21.71
C ASP A 268 -6.75 -3.88 -20.90
N THR A 269 -5.67 -4.41 -21.48
CA THR A 269 -4.37 -4.60 -20.84
C THR A 269 -3.28 -3.73 -21.48
N ILE A 270 -2.47 -3.05 -20.69
CA ILE A 270 -1.14 -2.58 -21.14
C ILE A 270 -0.06 -3.49 -20.55
N ASP A 271 0.76 -4.07 -21.42
CA ASP A 271 1.81 -5.03 -21.05
C ASP A 271 3.22 -4.46 -21.32
N TYR A 272 4.01 -4.31 -20.25
CA TYR A 272 5.40 -3.84 -20.27
C TYR A 272 6.43 -4.96 -20.00
N THR A 273 6.05 -6.24 -20.05
CA THR A 273 6.87 -7.37 -19.61
C THR A 273 8.26 -7.43 -20.27
N THR A 274 8.40 -6.99 -21.52
CA THR A 274 9.69 -6.93 -22.24
C THR A 274 10.26 -5.52 -22.40
N TYR A 275 9.63 -4.52 -21.79
CA TYR A 275 10.12 -3.16 -21.80
C TYR A 275 11.41 -3.04 -20.97
N SER A 276 12.39 -2.30 -21.49
CA SER A 276 13.76 -2.34 -20.97
C SER A 276 14.00 -1.47 -19.74
N ASN A 277 13.15 -0.47 -19.52
CA ASN A 277 13.25 0.48 -18.42
C ASN A 277 12.09 0.25 -17.44
N ALA A 278 12.25 0.70 -16.20
CA ALA A 278 11.12 0.78 -15.27
C ALA A 278 10.08 1.77 -15.79
N VAL A 279 8.80 1.48 -15.55
CA VAL A 279 7.65 2.34 -15.86
C VAL A 279 7.07 2.97 -14.60
N HIS A 280 6.57 4.19 -14.73
CA HIS A 280 5.81 4.89 -13.70
C HIS A 280 4.48 5.31 -14.31
N VAL A 281 3.45 4.50 -14.02
CA VAL A 281 2.08 4.74 -14.47
C VAL A 281 1.35 5.56 -13.41
N GLN A 282 0.78 6.70 -13.81
CA GLN A 282 -0.07 7.53 -12.97
C GLN A 282 -1.49 7.54 -13.52
N LEU A 283 -2.44 7.07 -12.71
CA LEU A 283 -3.86 7.12 -13.02
C LEU A 283 -4.38 8.54 -12.78
N ALA A 284 -5.08 9.10 -13.75
CA ALA A 284 -5.63 10.45 -13.68
C ALA A 284 -7.11 10.45 -13.26
N GLY A 285 -7.78 9.31 -13.35
CA GLY A 285 -9.17 9.12 -12.97
C GLY A 285 -9.78 7.89 -13.62
N LEU A 286 -11.10 7.77 -13.52
CA LEU A 286 -11.88 6.76 -14.23
C LEU A 286 -11.84 7.01 -15.74
N GLY A 287 -11.87 5.95 -16.53
CA GLY A 287 -11.92 6.06 -17.98
C GLY A 287 -13.24 6.65 -18.46
N SER A 288 -13.25 7.13 -19.71
CA SER A 288 -14.40 7.79 -20.30
C SER A 288 -15.59 6.87 -20.61
N LEU A 289 -15.36 5.57 -20.67
CA LEU A 289 -16.33 4.51 -20.96
C LEU A 289 -16.33 3.43 -19.87
N ASP A 290 -15.16 2.92 -19.50
CA ASP A 290 -14.91 1.98 -18.40
C ASP A 290 -13.46 2.10 -17.90
N GLY A 291 -13.04 1.27 -16.93
CA GLY A 291 -11.63 1.20 -16.51
C GLY A 291 -11.06 2.55 -16.06
N PHE A 292 -9.81 2.82 -16.44
CA PHE A 292 -9.05 3.99 -16.00
C PHE A 292 -8.41 4.76 -17.15
N GLN A 293 -8.27 6.07 -16.94
CA GLN A 293 -7.41 6.94 -17.74
C GLN A 293 -6.16 7.32 -16.95
N GLY A 294 -5.05 7.55 -17.64
CA GLY A 294 -3.78 7.86 -17.01
C GLY A 294 -2.70 8.23 -18.00
N TYR A 295 -1.46 8.32 -17.54
CA TYR A 295 -0.27 8.54 -18.36
C TYR A 295 0.93 7.82 -17.75
N GLU A 296 1.98 7.65 -18.55
CA GLU A 296 3.26 7.16 -18.08
C GLU A 296 4.25 8.34 -18.01
N LEU A 297 5.00 8.44 -16.91
CA LEU A 297 5.81 9.62 -16.59
C LEU A 297 7.24 9.56 -17.13
N ASN A 298 7.73 8.39 -17.56
CA ASN A 298 9.15 8.11 -17.73
C ASN A 298 9.57 7.39 -19.03
N GLY A 299 8.73 7.36 -20.06
CA GLY A 299 9.13 7.24 -21.46
C GLY A 299 8.36 6.30 -22.37
N SER A 300 7.60 5.29 -21.92
CA SER A 300 6.95 4.34 -22.83
C SER A 300 5.73 4.93 -23.56
N ILE A 301 4.99 5.83 -22.91
CA ILE A 301 3.82 6.54 -23.48
C ILE A 301 3.97 8.03 -23.18
N LEU A 302 4.23 8.84 -24.22
CA LEU A 302 4.49 10.28 -24.08
C LEU A 302 3.23 11.17 -24.12
N GLY A 303 2.03 10.59 -24.30
CA GLY A 303 0.73 11.23 -24.06
C GLY A 303 0.55 12.61 -24.70
N THR A 304 0.56 12.69 -26.03
CA THR A 304 0.50 13.98 -26.75
C THR A 304 -0.88 14.34 -27.31
N GLY A 305 -1.93 13.57 -27.00
CA GLY A 305 -3.29 13.76 -27.50
C GLY A 305 -4.08 14.90 -26.82
N GLY A 306 -5.20 15.30 -27.43
CA GLY A 306 -6.01 16.48 -27.05
C GLY A 306 -6.61 16.47 -25.62
N GLY A 307 -6.53 15.35 -24.90
CA GLY A 307 -6.95 15.23 -23.50
C GLY A 307 -5.83 15.43 -22.47
N GLY A 308 -4.55 15.45 -22.88
CA GLY A 308 -3.41 15.50 -21.96
C GLY A 308 -3.17 14.22 -21.14
N THR A 309 -3.89 13.14 -21.46
CA THR A 309 -3.73 11.80 -20.88
C THR A 309 -3.00 10.90 -21.89
N GLY A 310 -2.23 9.93 -21.38
CA GLY A 310 -1.49 8.95 -22.18
C GLY A 310 -2.35 7.77 -22.63
N PHE A 311 -3.29 7.34 -21.79
CA PHE A 311 -4.27 6.30 -22.09
C PHE A 311 -5.63 6.57 -21.43
N ASP A 312 -6.65 5.86 -21.89
CA ASP A 312 -8.04 5.87 -21.40
C ASP A 312 -8.66 4.48 -21.54
N ASN A 313 -9.64 4.17 -20.70
CA ASN A 313 -10.37 2.90 -20.69
C ASN A 313 -9.46 1.67 -20.60
N ILE A 314 -8.57 1.62 -19.61
CA ILE A 314 -7.68 0.47 -19.35
C ILE A 314 -8.02 -0.18 -18.01
N ASN A 315 -8.01 -1.52 -17.97
CA ASN A 315 -8.40 -2.32 -16.81
C ASN A 315 -7.22 -3.09 -16.22
N ASP A 316 -6.23 -3.47 -17.00
CA ASP A 316 -5.14 -4.33 -16.56
C ASP A 316 -3.78 -3.70 -16.89
N LEU A 317 -2.84 -3.76 -15.94
CA LEU A 317 -1.45 -3.33 -16.13
C LEU A 317 -0.48 -4.45 -15.77
N VAL A 318 0.44 -4.76 -16.68
CA VAL A 318 1.55 -5.69 -16.43
C VAL A 318 2.86 -4.92 -16.45
N GLY A 319 3.60 -4.96 -15.34
CA GLY A 319 4.88 -4.30 -15.18
C GLY A 319 6.01 -4.92 -16.03
N SER A 320 7.15 -4.25 -16.02
CA SER A 320 8.40 -4.72 -16.58
C SER A 320 9.15 -5.63 -15.61
N ALA A 321 10.31 -6.15 -16.02
CA ALA A 321 11.21 -6.87 -15.12
C ALA A 321 11.99 -5.96 -14.15
N ASN A 322 11.69 -4.66 -14.12
CA ASN A 322 12.36 -3.66 -13.29
C ASN A 322 11.43 -3.16 -12.17
N SER A 323 11.96 -2.30 -11.30
CA SER A 323 11.19 -1.70 -10.21
C SER A 323 10.20 -0.65 -10.73
N ASP A 324 8.98 -1.08 -11.02
CA ASP A 324 7.91 -0.24 -11.55
C ASP A 324 7.09 0.44 -10.46
N THR A 325 6.45 1.55 -10.81
CA THR A 325 5.60 2.35 -9.91
C THR A 325 4.20 2.51 -10.50
N LEU A 326 3.17 2.22 -9.69
CA LEU A 326 1.79 2.52 -9.99
C LEU A 326 1.25 3.54 -8.99
N GLU A 327 0.77 4.67 -9.50
CA GLU A 327 0.19 5.77 -8.74
C GLU A 327 -1.31 5.85 -9.03
N GLY A 328 -2.13 5.79 -7.98
CA GLY A 328 -3.59 5.88 -8.09
C GLY A 328 -4.07 7.30 -8.42
N PRO A 329 -5.36 7.45 -8.79
CA PRO A 329 -5.93 8.76 -9.05
C PRO A 329 -6.14 9.55 -7.75
N ASN A 330 -6.25 10.87 -7.85
CA ASN A 330 -6.53 11.78 -6.73
C ASN A 330 -7.99 11.68 -6.24
N LEU A 331 -8.40 10.49 -5.84
CA LEU A 331 -9.71 10.05 -5.38
C LEU A 331 -9.51 9.16 -4.14
N ASN A 332 -10.59 8.83 -3.44
CA ASN A 332 -10.48 7.86 -2.34
C ASN A 332 -10.26 6.46 -2.94
N ASN A 333 -9.06 5.89 -2.81
CA ASN A 333 -8.76 4.60 -3.44
C ASN A 333 -8.71 3.47 -2.41
N TYR A 334 -9.15 2.30 -2.87
CA TYR A 334 -8.94 1.04 -2.19
C TYR A 334 -7.98 0.19 -2.99
N TRP A 335 -6.87 -0.18 -2.36
CA TRP A 335 -5.84 -1.05 -2.90
C TRP A 335 -5.95 -2.42 -2.23
N GLY A 336 -6.23 -3.46 -3.04
CA GLY A 336 -6.20 -4.84 -2.58
C GLY A 336 -4.93 -5.52 -3.05
N ILE A 337 -3.99 -5.76 -2.14
CA ILE A 337 -2.71 -6.43 -2.46
C ILE A 337 -2.90 -7.93 -2.20
N THR A 338 -2.97 -8.70 -3.27
CA THR A 338 -3.42 -10.10 -3.25
C THR A 338 -2.29 -11.12 -3.33
N ALA A 339 -1.15 -10.72 -3.88
CA ALA A 339 0.09 -11.50 -3.85
C ALA A 339 1.29 -10.53 -3.78
N ASN A 340 2.51 -11.04 -4.02
CA ASN A 340 3.68 -10.18 -4.08
C ASN A 340 3.65 -9.37 -5.38
N ASP A 341 3.71 -8.04 -5.27
CA ASP A 341 3.75 -7.11 -6.41
C ASP A 341 2.53 -7.23 -7.35
N GLU A 342 1.40 -7.72 -6.83
CA GLU A 342 0.17 -8.00 -7.57
C GLU A 342 -1.06 -7.65 -6.73
N GLY A 343 -2.06 -7.07 -7.39
CA GLY A 343 -3.28 -6.65 -6.73
C GLY A 343 -4.22 -5.90 -7.65
N PHE A 344 -5.05 -5.05 -7.04
CA PHE A 344 -5.98 -4.21 -7.76
C PHE A 344 -6.25 -2.89 -7.05
N ILE A 345 -6.74 -1.91 -7.80
CA ILE A 345 -7.26 -0.64 -7.31
C ILE A 345 -8.77 -0.52 -7.62
N ILE A 346 -9.52 0.07 -6.69
CA ILE A 346 -10.89 0.55 -6.90
C ILE A 346 -10.96 2.00 -6.45
N ALA A 347 -11.31 2.92 -7.35
CA ALA A 347 -11.31 4.35 -7.08
C ALA A 347 -12.71 4.90 -6.71
N GLU A 348 -12.71 6.09 -6.09
CA GLU A 348 -13.91 6.83 -5.61
C GLU A 348 -14.75 6.07 -4.56
N ARG A 349 -14.11 5.22 -3.76
CA ARG A 349 -14.82 4.45 -2.74
C ARG A 349 -15.16 5.33 -1.53
N ASN A 350 -16.43 5.73 -1.42
CA ASN A 350 -16.92 6.61 -0.35
C ASN A 350 -16.83 6.03 1.07
N ASN A 351 -16.70 4.70 1.22
CA ASN A 351 -16.59 4.05 2.51
C ASN A 351 -15.41 3.08 2.54
N LEU A 352 -14.26 3.59 2.95
CA LEU A 352 -13.03 2.80 3.09
C LEU A 352 -13.04 1.90 4.34
N ALA A 353 -13.99 2.05 5.26
CA ALA A 353 -13.92 1.44 6.60
C ALA A 353 -14.58 0.05 6.75
N ILE A 354 -15.39 -0.43 5.80
CA ILE A 354 -16.17 -1.67 5.97
C ILE A 354 -15.77 -2.74 4.97
N GLY A 355 -15.18 -3.84 5.49
CA GLY A 355 -15.09 -5.14 4.84
C GLY A 355 -14.20 -5.21 3.60
N ARG A 356 -13.38 -6.26 3.52
CA ARG A 356 -12.74 -6.66 2.27
C ARG A 356 -13.84 -6.86 1.21
N PRO A 357 -13.79 -6.21 0.02
CA PRO A 357 -14.54 -6.66 -1.15
C PRO A 357 -14.06 -8.09 -1.43
N THR A 358 -14.82 -9.07 -0.96
CA THR A 358 -14.27 -10.36 -0.55
C THR A 358 -14.12 -11.40 -1.65
N ILE A 359 -14.23 -11.02 -2.93
CA ILE A 359 -14.03 -11.98 -4.03
C ILE A 359 -13.47 -11.26 -5.26
N ALA A 360 -12.55 -11.92 -5.97
CA ALA A 360 -12.31 -11.66 -7.38
C ALA A 360 -13.68 -11.64 -8.10
N GLY A 361 -14.14 -10.44 -8.48
CA GLY A 361 -15.51 -10.21 -8.91
C GLY A 361 -16.43 -9.66 -7.82
N ASP A 362 -16.20 -8.42 -7.39
CA ASP A 362 -17.35 -7.51 -7.36
C ASP A 362 -17.75 -7.28 -8.82
N ALA A 363 -18.68 -8.11 -9.31
CA ALA A 363 -19.12 -8.06 -10.70
C ALA A 363 -19.88 -6.76 -11.05
N ILE A 364 -20.03 -5.86 -10.08
CA ILE A 364 -20.61 -4.55 -10.27
C ILE A 364 -19.91 -3.58 -9.31
N ALA A 365 -18.67 -3.20 -9.62
CA ALA A 365 -18.28 -1.83 -9.34
C ALA A 365 -19.40 -0.97 -9.98
N THR A 366 -20.33 -0.48 -9.15
CA THR A 366 -21.50 0.24 -9.64
C THR A 366 -20.99 1.60 -10.04
N PRO A 367 -21.23 2.06 -11.28
CA PRO A 367 -20.79 3.39 -11.69
C PRO A 367 -21.20 4.42 -10.62
N PRO A 368 -20.23 5.22 -10.11
CA PRO A 368 -18.93 5.50 -10.73
C PRO A 368 -17.72 4.66 -10.27
N GLU A 369 -17.84 3.59 -9.46
CA GLU A 369 -16.65 2.80 -9.08
C GLU A 369 -16.15 1.94 -10.28
N GLU A 370 -14.85 1.98 -10.58
CA GLU A 370 -14.17 1.12 -11.58
C GLU A 370 -13.01 0.34 -10.93
N ARG A 371 -12.62 -0.79 -11.53
CA ARG A 371 -11.53 -1.67 -11.06
C ARG A 371 -10.39 -1.72 -12.09
N LEU A 372 -9.15 -1.62 -11.60
CA LEU A 372 -7.96 -1.95 -12.37
C LEU A 372 -7.11 -3.01 -11.64
N ASP A 373 -6.71 -4.05 -12.35
CA ASP A 373 -5.81 -5.09 -11.89
C ASP A 373 -4.36 -4.75 -12.29
N PHE A 374 -3.40 -5.10 -11.43
CA PHE A 374 -1.98 -4.91 -11.72
C PHE A 374 -1.15 -6.12 -11.33
N THR A 375 -0.08 -6.37 -12.08
CA THR A 375 0.90 -7.42 -11.81
C THR A 375 2.31 -6.90 -12.08
N ASP A 376 3.29 -7.37 -11.32
CA ASP A 376 4.69 -6.97 -11.40
C ASP A 376 4.91 -5.45 -11.16
N PHE A 377 4.16 -4.84 -10.23
CA PHE A 377 4.38 -3.47 -9.75
C PHE A 377 4.88 -3.47 -8.31
N GLN A 378 6.13 -3.02 -8.11
CA GLN A 378 6.82 -3.11 -6.83
C GLN A 378 6.54 -1.92 -5.91
N ASN A 379 6.24 -0.75 -6.49
CA ASN A 379 5.99 0.47 -5.74
C ASN A 379 4.56 0.95 -6.00
N LEU A 380 3.82 1.25 -4.93
CA LEU A 380 2.47 1.82 -5.00
C LEU A 380 2.46 3.21 -4.36
N ILE A 381 1.77 4.14 -5.01
CA ILE A 381 1.44 5.48 -4.48
C ILE A 381 -0.07 5.63 -4.51
N GLY A 382 -0.68 6.01 -3.38
CA GLY A 382 -2.13 6.11 -3.22
C GLY A 382 -2.76 7.18 -4.12
N GLY A 383 -2.53 8.44 -3.78
CA GLY A 383 -3.10 9.63 -4.41
C GLY A 383 -3.31 10.73 -3.37
N THR A 384 -3.85 11.90 -3.75
CA THR A 384 -3.95 13.03 -2.80
C THR A 384 -5.16 12.99 -1.85
N GLN A 385 -5.90 11.89 -1.80
CA GLN A 385 -7.14 11.73 -1.04
C GLN A 385 -6.97 10.54 -0.10
N ASP A 386 -7.98 10.20 0.72
CA ASP A 386 -7.84 9.11 1.67
C ASP A 386 -7.69 7.76 0.94
N ASP A 387 -6.62 7.03 1.21
CA ASP A 387 -6.38 5.72 0.62
C ASP A 387 -6.38 4.59 1.65
N ARG A 388 -6.82 3.40 1.23
CA ARG A 388 -6.72 2.18 2.03
C ARG A 388 -5.97 1.10 1.30
N PHE A 389 -4.90 0.60 1.93
CA PHE A 389 -4.11 -0.52 1.47
C PHE A 389 -4.43 -1.76 2.32
N ASP A 390 -5.10 -2.74 1.72
CA ASP A 390 -5.55 -3.98 2.36
C ASP A 390 -4.72 -5.16 1.84
N LEU A 391 -3.95 -5.79 2.72
CA LEU A 391 -3.02 -6.85 2.38
C LEU A 391 -3.60 -8.22 2.74
N SER A 392 -3.66 -9.11 1.75
CA SER A 392 -4.02 -10.51 1.95
C SER A 392 -2.94 -11.28 2.73
N ASP A 393 -3.31 -12.39 3.37
CA ASP A 393 -2.37 -13.24 4.11
C ASP A 393 -1.14 -13.63 3.27
N GLY A 394 0.04 -13.18 3.71
CA GLY A 394 1.31 -13.46 3.05
C GLY A 394 1.59 -12.69 1.76
N ALA A 395 0.73 -11.74 1.37
CA ALA A 395 0.97 -10.83 0.25
C ALA A 395 1.98 -9.72 0.65
N GLY A 396 2.37 -8.87 -0.30
CA GLY A 396 3.28 -7.78 0.00
C GLY A 396 3.78 -7.06 -1.25
N LEU A 397 4.65 -6.06 -1.03
CA LEU A 397 5.37 -5.36 -2.08
C LEU A 397 6.87 -5.56 -1.83
N THR A 398 7.64 -5.77 -2.90
CA THR A 398 9.10 -5.83 -2.82
C THR A 398 9.75 -4.44 -2.91
N GLY A 399 8.97 -3.41 -3.27
CA GLY A 399 9.36 -2.00 -3.25
C GLY A 399 8.72 -1.20 -2.11
N THR A 400 8.26 0.01 -2.40
CA THR A 400 7.72 0.96 -1.41
C THR A 400 6.20 1.11 -1.51
N LEU A 401 5.56 1.45 -0.38
CA LEU A 401 4.16 1.85 -0.32
C LEU A 401 4.11 3.28 0.23
N ASP A 402 3.51 4.19 -0.51
CA ASP A 402 3.33 5.59 -0.15
C ASP A 402 1.84 5.95 -0.22
N GLY A 403 1.29 6.48 0.87
CA GLY A 403 -0.09 7.00 0.88
C GLY A 403 -0.22 8.36 0.18
N ASP A 404 0.90 9.05 -0.05
CA ASP A 404 0.97 10.46 -0.43
C ASP A 404 0.28 11.37 0.62
N THR A 405 -0.68 12.19 0.22
CA THR A 405 -1.41 13.05 1.16
C THR A 405 -2.81 12.50 1.36
N GLY A 406 -3.29 12.47 2.59
CA GLY A 406 -4.60 11.94 2.87
C GLY A 406 -4.62 11.41 4.29
N ASN A 407 -5.77 10.91 4.72
CA ASN A 407 -5.81 10.04 5.89
C ASN A 407 -5.76 8.59 5.42
N ASP A 408 -4.55 8.10 5.19
CA ASP A 408 -4.32 6.79 4.61
C ASP A 408 -4.30 5.70 5.68
N SER A 409 -4.71 4.50 5.29
CA SER A 409 -4.80 3.36 6.19
C SER A 409 -4.14 2.13 5.60
N LEU A 410 -3.33 1.46 6.41
CA LEU A 410 -2.71 0.18 6.09
C LEU A 410 -3.36 -0.91 6.94
N ASP A 411 -3.88 -1.95 6.29
CA ASP A 411 -4.73 -2.96 6.90
C ASP A 411 -4.17 -4.37 6.74
N TYR A 412 -3.78 -4.95 7.87
CA TYR A 412 -3.19 -6.28 7.99
C TYR A 412 -4.14 -7.32 8.57
N ARG A 413 -5.46 -7.05 8.66
CA ARG A 413 -6.42 -7.93 9.36
C ARG A 413 -6.45 -9.38 8.88
N ASP A 414 -6.08 -9.62 7.63
CA ASP A 414 -6.09 -10.95 7.01
C ASP A 414 -4.79 -11.74 7.29
N TYR A 415 -3.75 -11.11 7.86
CA TYR A 415 -2.49 -11.81 8.18
C TYR A 415 -2.69 -12.81 9.31
N THR A 416 -2.19 -14.02 9.09
CA THR A 416 -2.20 -15.11 10.07
C THR A 416 -0.89 -15.23 10.84
N THR A 417 0.14 -14.52 10.41
CA THR A 417 1.45 -14.40 11.08
C THR A 417 1.63 -13.01 11.66
N GLY A 418 2.40 -12.89 12.75
CA GLY A 418 2.71 -11.59 13.34
C GLY A 418 3.34 -10.63 12.32
N VAL A 419 2.80 -9.41 12.24
CA VAL A 419 3.31 -8.34 11.37
C VAL A 419 4.19 -7.42 12.20
N THR A 420 5.38 -7.13 11.71
CA THR A 420 6.23 -6.08 12.27
C THR A 420 6.05 -4.83 11.42
N VAL A 421 5.41 -3.81 11.97
CA VAL A 421 5.33 -2.48 11.35
C VAL A 421 6.43 -1.63 11.97
N ASP A 422 7.46 -1.34 11.18
CA ASP A 422 8.52 -0.41 11.56
C ASP A 422 8.14 0.98 11.02
N LEU A 423 7.44 1.76 11.84
CA LEU A 423 7.21 3.17 11.56
C LEU A 423 8.55 3.87 11.78
N ALA A 424 9.37 3.91 10.72
CA ALA A 424 10.66 4.58 10.73
C ALA A 424 10.46 6.10 10.79
N ASP A 425 10.04 6.58 11.96
CA ASP A 425 10.09 7.98 12.30
C ASP A 425 11.48 8.29 12.85
N VAL A 426 12.11 9.29 12.27
CA VAL A 426 13.34 9.85 12.81
C VAL A 426 12.88 10.93 13.77
N ILE A 427 12.88 10.62 15.08
CA ILE A 427 12.68 11.58 16.18
C ILE A 427 13.77 12.66 16.10
N THR A 428 13.61 13.58 15.16
CA THR A 428 14.42 14.78 14.96
C THR A 428 13.55 16.02 14.94
N ASP A 429 12.22 15.88 14.99
CA ASP A 429 11.35 17.01 15.25
C ASP A 429 11.32 17.31 16.76
N ILE A 430 12.38 17.99 17.20
CA ILE A 430 12.50 18.69 18.49
C ILE A 430 11.41 19.77 18.73
N HIS A 431 10.41 19.88 17.84
CA HIS A 431 9.22 20.72 17.97
C HIS A 431 7.91 20.01 17.56
N GLY A 432 7.95 18.68 17.39
CA GLY A 432 6.82 17.84 17.03
C GLY A 432 5.85 17.65 18.20
N ASN A 433 4.72 16.98 17.93
CA ASN A 433 3.80 16.53 18.98
C ASN A 433 3.57 15.03 18.77
N ASP A 434 4.48 14.21 19.26
CA ASP A 434 4.54 12.78 19.04
C ASP A 434 3.42 12.09 19.84
N THR A 435 2.54 11.36 19.15
CA THR A 435 1.35 10.76 19.78
C THR A 435 1.24 9.29 19.44
N ILE A 436 1.21 8.45 20.47
CA ILE A 436 0.82 7.04 20.36
C ILE A 436 -0.69 6.96 20.58
N ASP A 437 -1.42 6.40 19.62
CA ASP A 437 -2.88 6.49 19.59
C ASP A 437 -3.55 5.10 19.55
N PHE A 438 -4.21 4.75 20.65
CA PHE A 438 -4.94 3.51 20.86
C PHE A 438 -6.46 3.67 20.73
N ARG A 439 -6.97 4.81 20.23
CA ARG A 439 -8.43 5.08 20.16
C ARG A 439 -9.27 4.06 19.41
N PHE A 440 -8.65 3.19 18.61
CA PHE A 440 -9.30 2.11 17.87
C PHE A 440 -8.99 0.71 18.40
N ALA A 441 -8.29 0.60 19.54
CA ALA A 441 -8.06 -0.67 20.20
C ALA A 441 -9.41 -1.33 20.54
N SER A 442 -9.49 -2.65 20.36
CA SER A 442 -10.72 -3.41 20.56
C SER A 442 -11.01 -3.75 22.03
N ALA A 443 -10.12 -3.33 22.94
CA ALA A 443 -10.15 -3.55 24.37
C ALA A 443 -9.31 -2.48 25.06
N GLY A 444 -9.40 -2.41 26.39
CA GLY A 444 -8.57 -1.54 27.22
C GLY A 444 -7.09 -1.93 27.13
N ILE A 445 -6.22 -0.93 27.23
CA ILE A 445 -4.77 -1.08 27.07
C ILE A 445 -4.01 -0.88 28.37
N VAL A 446 -2.87 -1.57 28.49
CA VAL A 446 -1.86 -1.30 29.52
C VAL A 446 -0.58 -0.87 28.82
N PHE A 447 -0.14 0.36 29.02
CA PHE A 447 1.02 0.88 28.29
C PHE A 447 1.90 1.79 29.15
N ASP A 448 3.20 1.46 29.24
CA ASP A 448 4.22 2.27 29.89
C ASP A 448 5.03 3.01 28.83
N VAL A 449 4.79 4.31 28.72
CA VAL A 449 5.40 5.17 27.68
C VAL A 449 6.93 5.25 27.85
N ASP A 450 7.46 4.86 29.02
CA ASP A 450 8.87 5.00 29.38
C ASP A 450 9.69 3.72 29.23
N ILE A 451 9.04 2.59 28.96
CA ILE A 451 9.74 1.35 28.62
C ILE A 451 10.20 1.41 27.15
N ILE A 452 11.51 1.58 26.98
CA ILE A 452 12.20 1.54 25.70
C ILE A 452 12.93 0.21 25.47
N ASN A 453 13.11 -0.17 24.21
CA ASN A 453 13.85 -1.35 23.74
C ASN A 453 13.36 -2.69 24.34
N THR A 454 12.10 -2.72 24.78
CA THR A 454 11.46 -3.91 25.35
C THR A 454 10.02 -3.94 24.84
N PRO A 455 9.59 -5.01 24.13
CA PRO A 455 8.20 -5.17 23.73
C PRO A 455 7.28 -5.24 24.96
N GLN A 456 6.19 -4.50 24.92
CA GLN A 456 5.17 -4.44 25.97
C GLN A 456 3.86 -5.00 25.40
N ASP A 457 3.24 -5.98 26.07
CA ASP A 457 1.90 -6.45 25.70
C ASP A 457 0.87 -5.38 26.09
N VAL A 458 0.30 -4.72 25.08
CA VAL A 458 -0.70 -3.66 25.31
C VAL A 458 -2.09 -4.24 25.53
N PHE A 459 -2.44 -5.33 24.84
CA PHE A 459 -3.64 -6.12 25.09
C PHE A 459 -3.60 -7.43 24.29
N GLY A 460 -4.01 -8.54 24.91
CA GLY A 460 -4.31 -9.79 24.20
C GLY A 460 -3.15 -10.41 23.41
N GLY A 461 -1.89 -10.13 23.80
CA GLY A 461 -0.68 -10.59 23.12
C GLY A 461 -0.22 -9.69 21.98
N ASN A 462 -0.89 -8.55 21.75
CA ASN A 462 -0.43 -7.52 20.82
C ASN A 462 0.64 -6.69 21.52
N THR A 463 1.85 -6.65 20.98
CA THR A 463 2.97 -5.95 21.62
C THR A 463 3.33 -4.65 20.91
N VAL A 464 3.61 -3.60 21.68
CA VAL A 464 4.23 -2.35 21.19
C VAL A 464 5.64 -2.25 21.76
N GLU A 465 6.62 -1.89 20.93
CA GLU A 465 8.00 -1.64 21.36
C GLU A 465 8.42 -0.22 20.98
N LEU A 466 8.79 0.60 21.96
CA LEU A 466 9.44 1.89 21.71
C LEU A 466 10.93 1.66 21.52
N ARG A 467 11.40 1.69 20.26
CA ARG A 467 12.80 1.38 19.93
C ARG A 467 13.63 2.65 19.85
N GLN A 468 14.73 2.67 20.60
CA GLN A 468 15.70 3.75 20.52
C GLN A 468 16.68 3.50 19.37
N LEU A 469 16.85 4.49 18.49
CA LEU A 469 17.81 4.44 17.40
C LEU A 469 19.16 5.02 17.86
N GLN A 470 20.18 4.16 17.93
CA GLN A 470 21.56 4.55 18.23
C GLN A 470 22.36 4.76 16.93
N PRO A 471 23.30 5.72 16.85
CA PRO A 471 23.85 6.57 17.92
C PRO A 471 23.18 7.93 18.14
N GLU A 472 22.05 8.22 17.49
CA GLU A 472 21.45 9.56 17.39
C GLU A 472 20.87 10.07 18.72
N GLN A 473 20.44 9.18 19.62
CA GLN A 473 19.81 9.55 20.88
C GLN A 473 20.63 9.08 22.11
N PRO A 474 20.75 9.90 23.18
CA PRO A 474 21.38 9.47 24.43
C PRO A 474 20.51 8.42 25.14
N ASP A 475 21.12 7.43 25.79
CA ASP A 475 20.40 6.42 26.60
C ASP A 475 19.69 7.12 27.78
N THR A 476 18.45 7.58 27.59
CA THR A 476 17.66 8.26 28.61
C THR A 476 16.36 7.49 28.84
N ASN A 477 16.16 7.10 30.09
CA ASN A 477 14.86 6.76 30.65
C ASN A 477 14.52 7.91 31.64
N PRO A 478 13.34 8.53 31.56
CA PRO A 478 12.17 8.18 30.73
C PRO A 478 12.33 8.46 29.22
N SER A 479 11.41 7.91 28.41
CA SER A 479 11.39 7.98 26.93
C SER A 479 11.36 9.43 26.40
N PHE A 480 11.53 9.65 25.09
CA PHE A 480 11.31 10.97 24.48
C PHE A 480 9.86 11.17 24.02
N MET A 481 9.04 10.11 23.98
CA MET A 481 7.65 10.18 23.55
C MET A 481 6.82 11.12 24.45
N GLU A 482 5.93 11.88 23.81
CA GLU A 482 5.29 13.04 24.44
C GLU A 482 3.84 12.75 24.82
N ASN A 483 3.09 12.13 23.91
CA ASN A 483 1.64 11.97 24.06
C ASN A 483 1.17 10.53 23.88
N VAL A 484 0.14 10.17 24.63
CA VAL A 484 -0.58 8.91 24.49
C VAL A 484 -2.08 9.16 24.52
N VAL A 485 -2.80 8.49 23.63
CA VAL A 485 -4.27 8.48 23.58
C VAL A 485 -4.71 7.04 23.80
N GLY A 486 -5.52 6.80 24.82
CA GLY A 486 -6.14 5.54 25.15
C GLY A 486 -7.28 5.16 24.19
N SER A 487 -7.96 4.08 24.54
CA SER A 487 -8.97 3.39 23.76
C SER A 487 -10.37 4.01 23.96
N GLU A 488 -11.44 3.21 23.99
CA GLU A 488 -12.78 3.64 24.46
C GLU A 488 -13.20 2.78 25.68
N PHE A 489 -12.25 2.01 26.21
CA PHE A 489 -12.38 1.01 27.27
C PHE A 489 -11.40 1.36 28.39
N ASP A 490 -11.52 0.69 29.53
CA ASP A 490 -10.70 0.97 30.72
C ASP A 490 -9.20 0.80 30.45
N ASP A 491 -8.44 1.91 30.53
CA ASP A 491 -7.01 1.94 30.22
C ASP A 491 -6.11 2.19 31.44
N TYR A 492 -4.89 1.67 31.36
CA TYR A 492 -3.79 1.92 32.29
C TYR A 492 -2.60 2.53 31.56
N ILE A 493 -2.35 3.80 31.84
CA ILE A 493 -1.28 4.55 31.21
C ILE A 493 -0.25 4.95 32.27
N PHE A 494 1.00 4.49 32.10
CA PHE A 494 2.13 4.88 32.94
C PHE A 494 2.94 5.93 32.19
N ILE A 495 3.17 7.08 32.84
CA ILE A 495 3.94 8.16 32.26
C ILE A 495 4.75 8.92 33.32
N ASP A 496 6.06 8.84 33.18
CA ASP A 496 7.02 9.61 33.96
C ASP A 496 7.15 11.01 33.35
N PRO A 497 7.10 12.07 34.15
CA PRO A 497 7.44 13.41 33.69
C PRO A 497 8.95 13.54 33.43
N LEU A 498 9.30 14.33 32.41
CA LEU A 498 10.69 14.69 32.11
C LEU A 498 11.11 15.94 32.91
N SER A 499 12.10 15.78 33.80
CA SER A 499 12.62 16.90 34.62
C SER A 499 13.53 17.88 33.86
N GLN A 500 14.07 17.43 32.72
CA GLN A 500 14.94 18.16 31.81
C GLN A 500 14.54 17.79 30.39
N ASP A 501 14.70 18.71 29.44
CA ASP A 501 14.17 18.63 28.07
C ASP A 501 14.84 17.57 27.19
N GLY A 502 15.65 16.66 27.75
CA GLY A 502 16.23 15.51 27.04
C GLY A 502 17.14 15.85 25.84
N ASN A 503 17.19 17.12 25.45
CA ASN A 503 17.79 17.62 24.22
C ASN A 503 19.29 17.86 24.40
N PHE A 504 20.08 17.48 23.40
CA PHE A 504 21.45 17.94 23.26
C PHE A 504 21.57 18.89 22.05
N PRO A 505 22.05 20.14 22.22
CA PRO A 505 22.45 20.78 23.47
C PRO A 505 21.24 21.28 24.26
N ILE A 506 21.33 21.11 25.59
CA ILE A 506 20.32 21.46 26.61
C ILE A 506 20.10 22.98 26.60
N ASP A 507 19.03 23.48 25.97
CA ASP A 507 18.64 24.91 26.00
C ASP A 507 17.16 25.16 25.59
N GLY A 508 16.31 24.13 25.48
CA GLY A 508 14.88 24.25 25.12
C GLY A 508 13.94 24.40 26.32
N PRO A 509 12.71 24.93 26.14
CA PRO A 509 11.67 24.83 27.17
C PRO A 509 11.30 23.35 27.40
N PRO A 510 10.92 22.94 28.63
CA PRO A 510 10.49 21.57 28.90
C PRO A 510 9.36 21.16 27.96
N VAL A 511 9.49 19.98 27.35
CA VAL A 511 8.43 19.39 26.53
C VAL A 511 7.30 18.94 27.46
N LEU A 512 6.08 19.40 27.18
CA LEU A 512 4.89 19.04 27.93
C LEU A 512 4.41 17.67 27.44
N ARG A 513 4.32 16.69 28.35
CA ARG A 513 3.72 15.39 28.05
C ARG A 513 2.20 15.43 28.20
N SER A 514 1.47 14.65 27.41
CA SER A 514 0.02 14.49 27.59
C SER A 514 -0.49 13.06 27.55
N ALA A 515 -1.56 12.80 28.29
CA ALA A 515 -2.30 11.55 28.24
C ALA A 515 -3.80 11.83 28.10
N ASP A 516 -4.51 11.04 27.31
CA ASP A 516 -5.97 11.08 27.17
C ASP A 516 -6.53 9.66 27.34
N GLY A 517 -7.28 9.37 28.40
CA GLY A 517 -7.79 8.01 28.68
C GLY A 517 -8.85 7.56 27.68
N ARG A 518 -9.89 8.39 27.51
CA ARG A 518 -11.03 8.21 26.59
C ARG A 518 -11.92 7.01 26.91
N GLY A 519 -13.20 7.31 27.14
CA GLY A 519 -14.19 6.26 27.40
C GLY A 519 -13.93 5.64 28.76
N GLY A 520 -14.30 4.37 28.96
CA GLY A 520 -13.83 3.58 30.10
C GLY A 520 -13.92 4.14 31.52
N PHE A 521 -13.19 3.48 32.42
CA PHE A 521 -12.67 3.98 33.68
C PHE A 521 -11.14 3.94 33.59
N ASP A 522 -10.51 5.09 33.42
CA ASP A 522 -9.10 5.16 33.04
C ASP A 522 -8.22 5.58 34.22
N ILE A 523 -7.03 4.95 34.31
CA ILE A 523 -6.03 5.20 35.35
C ILE A 523 -4.75 5.78 34.74
N LEU A 524 -4.36 6.96 35.24
CA LEU A 524 -3.07 7.57 34.94
C LEU A 524 -2.11 7.42 36.13
N ASP A 525 -1.02 6.69 35.93
CA ASP A 525 0.06 6.60 36.90
C ASP A 525 1.16 7.64 36.57
N PHE A 526 1.44 8.50 37.54
CA PHE A 526 2.42 9.57 37.47
C PHE A 526 3.52 9.37 38.51
N ASP A 527 4.76 9.07 38.10
CA ASP A 527 5.87 8.96 39.04
C ASP A 527 6.42 10.34 39.44
N ALA A 528 6.00 10.78 40.62
CA ALA A 528 6.44 12.01 41.27
C ALA A 528 7.84 11.90 41.91
N LYS A 529 8.52 10.76 41.85
CA LYS A 529 9.85 10.51 42.45
C LYS A 529 9.94 10.98 43.92
N GLY A 530 8.86 10.75 44.69
CA GLY A 530 8.73 11.18 46.08
C GLY A 530 8.57 12.69 46.31
N GLN A 531 8.29 13.47 45.26
CA GLN A 531 7.99 14.89 45.36
C GLN A 531 6.48 15.12 45.55
N ALA A 532 6.13 16.23 46.20
CA ALA A 532 4.74 16.62 46.34
C ALA A 532 4.14 16.95 44.96
N VAL A 533 3.00 16.33 44.65
CA VAL A 533 2.29 16.55 43.39
C VAL A 533 1.25 17.65 43.55
N ILE A 534 1.29 18.59 42.62
CA ILE A 534 0.25 19.60 42.41
C ILE A 534 -0.64 19.09 41.28
N ASP A 535 -1.84 18.66 41.63
CA ASP A 535 -2.89 18.34 40.66
C ASP A 535 -3.80 19.56 40.44
N THR A 536 -3.96 19.95 39.18
CA THR A 536 -4.83 21.07 38.77
C THR A 536 -6.20 20.62 38.26
N GLY A 537 -6.43 19.31 38.15
CA GLY A 537 -7.58 18.69 37.49
C GLY A 537 -7.42 18.51 35.97
N TYR A 538 -6.31 19.00 35.40
CA TYR A 538 -5.94 18.84 33.98
C TYR A 538 -4.43 18.68 33.80
N SER A 539 -3.66 18.69 34.89
CA SER A 539 -2.23 18.51 34.88
C SER A 539 -1.71 18.09 36.25
N LEU A 540 -0.70 17.24 36.25
CA LEU A 540 0.08 16.85 37.42
C LEU A 540 1.46 17.47 37.31
N THR A 541 1.88 18.20 38.34
CA THR A 541 3.20 18.82 38.40
C THR A 541 3.89 18.43 39.70
N ALA A 542 5.10 17.88 39.59
CA ALA A 542 5.99 17.62 40.71
C ALA A 542 7.25 18.49 40.58
N ASP A 543 7.60 19.22 41.65
CA ASP A 543 8.75 20.14 41.63
C ASP A 543 10.05 19.37 41.36
N GLY A 544 10.82 19.81 40.37
CA GLY A 544 12.06 19.15 39.95
C GLY A 544 11.88 17.81 39.22
N VAL A 545 10.64 17.36 38.96
CA VAL A 545 10.36 16.12 38.19
C VAL A 545 9.69 16.41 36.86
N GLY A 546 8.77 17.38 36.79
CA GLY A 546 8.18 17.86 35.53
C GLY A 546 6.65 17.94 35.58
N THR A 547 6.00 17.97 34.41
CA THR A 547 4.54 18.11 34.29
C THR A 547 3.97 17.20 33.21
N VAL A 548 2.84 16.56 33.51
CA VAL A 548 2.01 15.79 32.56
C VAL A 548 0.64 16.46 32.51
N GLN A 549 0.16 16.78 31.32
CA GLN A 549 -1.24 17.16 31.10
C GLN A 549 -2.07 15.90 30.93
N TYR A 550 -3.29 15.89 31.47
CA TYR A 550 -4.16 14.74 31.30
C TYR A 550 -5.59 15.16 31.03
N LEU A 551 -6.30 14.31 30.29
CA LEU A 551 -7.70 14.48 29.94
C LEU A 551 -8.42 13.13 30.06
N ASN A 552 -9.70 13.15 30.45
CA ASN A 552 -10.55 11.97 30.52
C ASN A 552 -9.92 10.81 31.32
N PHE A 553 -9.43 11.10 32.52
CA PHE A 553 -9.06 10.09 33.49
C PHE A 553 -9.95 10.20 34.72
N GLU A 554 -10.49 9.08 35.16
CA GLU A 554 -11.31 8.97 36.36
C GLU A 554 -10.44 8.82 37.62
N GLU A 555 -9.27 8.20 37.48
CA GLU A 555 -8.30 8.01 38.56
C GLU A 555 -6.89 8.43 38.16
N VAL A 556 -6.22 9.11 39.07
CA VAL A 556 -4.86 9.60 38.89
C VAL A 556 -4.04 9.25 40.12
N THR A 557 -3.01 8.43 39.94
CA THR A 557 -2.18 7.91 41.02
C THR A 557 -0.77 8.50 40.93
N PRO A 558 -0.41 9.49 41.77
CA PRO A 558 0.96 9.97 41.85
C PRO A 558 1.84 8.98 42.65
N PHE A 559 2.57 8.09 41.98
CA PHE A 559 3.57 7.17 42.54
C PHE A 559 4.84 7.94 43.01
N GLU A 560 5.69 7.55 43.97
CA GLU A 560 5.50 6.93 45.28
C GLU A 560 6.29 7.73 46.34
N ASP A 561 5.67 7.99 47.48
CA ASP A 561 6.34 7.92 48.79
C ASP A 561 5.50 6.96 49.66
N ASN A 562 5.49 5.68 49.25
CA ASN A 562 4.91 4.48 49.86
C ASN A 562 3.64 4.64 50.75
N PRO A 563 2.44 4.77 50.16
CA PRO A 563 1.25 4.11 50.67
C PRO A 563 1.11 2.75 49.97
N ALA A 564 0.95 1.67 50.71
CA ALA A 564 0.76 0.35 50.11
C ALA A 564 -0.37 0.32 49.07
N THR A 565 -0.17 -0.41 47.99
CA THR A 565 -1.16 -0.62 46.92
C THR A 565 -2.01 -1.85 47.25
N ILE A 566 -3.32 -1.75 47.05
CA ILE A 566 -4.26 -2.86 47.26
C ILE A 566 -4.98 -3.10 45.94
N VAL A 567 -5.14 -4.38 45.58
CA VAL A 567 -6.05 -4.82 44.53
C VAL A 567 -7.07 -5.72 45.20
N ASP A 568 -8.32 -5.30 45.20
CA ASP A 568 -9.49 -6.03 45.67
C ASP A 568 -10.06 -6.95 44.58
N ASN A 569 -10.98 -7.86 44.93
CA ASN A 569 -11.63 -8.73 43.94
C ASN A 569 -12.68 -8.02 43.07
N GLY A 570 -13.00 -6.75 43.32
CA GLY A 570 -13.75 -5.88 42.42
C GLY A 570 -12.88 -5.05 41.47
N ASP A 571 -11.57 -5.00 41.71
CA ASP A 571 -10.66 -4.10 41.02
C ASP A 571 -10.20 -4.63 39.66
N LEU A 572 -9.81 -3.72 38.78
CA LEU A 572 -9.32 -4.02 37.44
C LEU A 572 -8.04 -4.87 37.42
N GLY A 573 -7.18 -4.75 38.45
CA GLY A 573 -6.03 -5.63 38.64
C GLY A 573 -6.41 -7.08 39.02
N PHE A 574 -7.69 -7.34 39.30
CA PHE A 574 -8.18 -8.67 39.63
C PHE A 574 -8.82 -9.37 38.43
N SER A 575 -8.48 -10.64 38.25
CA SER A 575 -9.07 -11.45 37.19
C SER A 575 -9.22 -12.91 37.57
N LEU A 576 -10.20 -13.57 36.95
CA LEU A 576 -10.60 -14.94 37.28
C LEU A 576 -10.43 -15.88 36.08
N SER A 577 -10.28 -17.16 36.39
CA SER A 577 -10.44 -18.29 35.48
C SER A 577 -11.16 -19.42 36.22
N GLY A 578 -12.06 -20.12 35.53
CA GLY A 578 -12.98 -21.07 36.16
C GLY A 578 -14.20 -20.41 36.80
N ASP A 579 -15.07 -21.20 37.42
CA ASP A 579 -16.34 -20.76 37.99
C ASP A 579 -16.19 -20.29 39.45
N TRP A 580 -16.08 -18.97 39.63
CA TRP A 580 -15.96 -18.32 40.94
C TRP A 580 -17.24 -17.52 41.26
N PRO A 581 -18.22 -18.12 41.95
CA PRO A 581 -19.39 -17.40 42.45
C PRO A 581 -19.03 -16.10 43.19
N TYR A 582 -19.62 -14.99 42.73
CA TYR A 582 -19.51 -13.65 43.32
C TYR A 582 -20.54 -13.44 44.44
N HIS A 583 -20.13 -12.84 45.56
CA HIS A 583 -20.99 -12.57 46.72
C HIS A 583 -20.91 -11.10 47.16
N PRO A 584 -21.75 -10.21 46.60
CA PRO A 584 -21.77 -8.81 47.02
C PRO A 584 -22.34 -8.67 48.44
N ALA A 585 -21.73 -7.82 49.27
CA ALA A 585 -22.00 -7.68 50.72
C ALA A 585 -21.68 -8.95 51.53
N GLY A 586 -20.80 -9.81 51.02
CA GLY A 586 -20.46 -11.11 51.57
C GLY A 586 -21.65 -12.07 51.72
N THR A 587 -21.44 -13.16 52.45
CA THR A 587 -22.53 -14.09 52.77
C THR A 587 -22.33 -14.74 54.12
N ALA A 588 -23.24 -14.44 55.06
CA ALA A 588 -23.28 -15.06 56.39
C ALA A 588 -23.46 -16.59 56.35
N ALA A 589 -23.78 -17.16 55.18
CA ALA A 589 -23.84 -18.60 54.99
C ALA A 589 -22.45 -19.25 54.83
N ILE A 590 -21.43 -18.47 54.46
CA ILE A 590 -20.08 -18.96 54.16
C ILE A 590 -19.05 -18.33 55.12
N THR A 591 -19.06 -17.01 55.30
CA THR A 591 -18.09 -16.27 56.11
C THR A 591 -18.78 -15.43 57.19
N THR A 592 -18.05 -14.93 58.19
CA THR A 592 -18.58 -14.03 59.24
C THR A 592 -17.94 -12.65 59.08
N GLY A 593 -18.21 -12.05 57.93
CA GLY A 593 -17.63 -10.80 57.45
C GLY A 593 -18.03 -10.61 55.99
N VAL A 594 -17.70 -9.44 55.45
CA VAL A 594 -18.10 -9.06 54.08
C VAL A 594 -16.97 -9.06 53.07
N GLY A 595 -15.72 -9.18 53.54
CA GLY A 595 -14.52 -9.03 52.71
C GLY A 595 -13.93 -7.62 52.84
N TYR A 596 -12.80 -7.38 52.19
CA TYR A 596 -12.38 -6.02 51.86
C TYR A 596 -13.38 -5.42 50.88
N GLU A 597 -13.58 -4.10 50.96
CA GLU A 597 -14.60 -3.35 50.17
C GLU A 597 -16.04 -3.93 50.14
N ASP A 598 -16.39 -4.77 51.11
CA ASP A 598 -17.68 -5.42 51.29
C ASP A 598 -18.08 -6.46 50.21
N ASP A 599 -17.14 -7.11 49.49
CA ASP A 599 -17.47 -8.28 48.66
C ASP A 599 -16.38 -9.37 48.64
N ILE A 600 -16.72 -10.53 48.05
CA ILE A 600 -15.80 -11.68 47.90
C ILE A 600 -16.20 -12.57 46.71
N HIS A 601 -15.23 -13.37 46.25
CA HIS A 601 -15.47 -14.56 45.43
C HIS A 601 -15.15 -15.85 46.19
N THR A 602 -15.85 -16.95 45.87
CA THR A 602 -15.54 -18.27 46.46
C THR A 602 -15.52 -19.35 45.41
N VAL A 603 -14.68 -20.37 45.59
CA VAL A 603 -14.67 -21.56 44.74
C VAL A 603 -14.50 -22.84 45.55
N PRO A 604 -15.18 -23.95 45.20
CA PRO A 604 -14.91 -25.26 45.78
C PRO A 604 -13.53 -25.78 45.37
N SER A 605 -12.95 -26.64 46.23
CA SER A 605 -11.74 -27.38 45.86
C SER A 605 -11.92 -28.19 44.58
N GLU A 606 -10.87 -28.23 43.77
CA GLU A 606 -10.85 -28.97 42.52
C GLU A 606 -11.26 -30.43 42.75
N SER A 607 -12.16 -30.95 41.91
CA SER A 607 -12.46 -32.37 41.91
C SER A 607 -12.66 -32.88 40.50
N THR A 608 -12.15 -34.09 40.26
CA THR A 608 -12.27 -34.83 39.00
C THR A 608 -13.71 -35.11 38.51
N VAL A 609 -14.74 -34.65 39.22
CA VAL A 609 -16.14 -35.00 38.96
C VAL A 609 -17.07 -33.77 38.82
N HIS A 610 -16.77 -32.64 39.47
CA HIS A 610 -17.73 -31.52 39.56
C HIS A 610 -17.12 -30.11 39.46
N TYR A 611 -15.82 -29.93 39.70
CA TYR A 611 -15.20 -28.60 39.75
C TYR A 611 -13.84 -28.67 39.08
N ASP A 612 -13.74 -28.02 37.93
CA ASP A 612 -12.52 -27.93 37.13
C ASP A 612 -11.51 -26.98 37.78
N GLU A 613 -10.33 -26.88 37.19
CA GLU A 613 -9.29 -25.94 37.60
C GLU A 613 -9.82 -24.50 37.58
N ALA A 614 -9.60 -23.79 38.68
CA ALA A 614 -10.01 -22.40 38.83
C ALA A 614 -8.88 -21.59 39.50
N ARG A 615 -8.66 -20.38 39.01
CA ARG A 615 -7.59 -19.48 39.49
C ARG A 615 -8.09 -18.04 39.59
N ALA A 616 -7.64 -17.34 40.60
CA ALA A 616 -7.81 -15.90 40.78
C ALA A 616 -6.44 -15.22 40.72
N PHE A 617 -6.35 -14.05 40.11
CA PHE A 617 -5.12 -13.31 39.88
C PHE A 617 -5.28 -11.88 40.35
N TRP A 618 -4.27 -11.34 41.03
CA TRP A 618 -4.12 -9.92 41.35
C TRP A 618 -2.81 -9.44 40.73
N GLU A 619 -2.88 -8.54 39.76
CA GLU A 619 -1.74 -7.99 39.03
C GLU A 619 -1.50 -6.53 39.44
N PHE A 620 -0.23 -6.23 39.71
CA PHE A 620 0.27 -4.90 40.05
C PHE A 620 1.27 -4.48 38.99
N TYR A 621 1.02 -3.35 38.33
CA TYR A 621 1.80 -2.83 37.22
C TYR A 621 2.60 -1.58 37.64
N GLY A 622 3.49 -1.09 36.78
CA GLY A 622 4.23 0.16 37.01
C GLY A 622 5.25 0.15 38.15
N LEU A 623 5.52 -1.01 38.76
CA LEU A 623 6.32 -1.10 39.97
C LEU A 623 7.76 -0.65 39.73
N THR A 624 8.29 0.16 40.65
CA THR A 624 9.74 0.41 40.67
C THR A 624 10.47 -0.86 41.13
N PRO A 625 11.44 -1.38 40.36
CA PRO A 625 12.23 -2.53 40.79
C PRO A 625 12.73 -2.39 42.22
N GLY A 626 12.53 -3.42 43.02
CA GLY A 626 12.68 -3.30 44.47
C GLY A 626 12.18 -4.51 45.23
N VAL A 627 12.21 -4.42 46.56
CA VAL A 627 11.66 -5.45 47.43
C VAL A 627 10.25 -5.02 47.84
N TYR A 628 9.28 -5.92 47.72
CA TYR A 628 7.89 -5.70 48.07
C TYR A 628 7.44 -6.72 49.10
N ARG A 629 6.78 -6.27 50.16
CA ARG A 629 5.99 -7.13 51.04
C ARG A 629 4.66 -7.39 50.37
N VAL A 630 4.24 -8.64 50.33
CA VAL A 630 2.95 -9.06 49.78
C VAL A 630 2.13 -9.65 50.92
N SER A 631 0.93 -9.11 51.11
CA SER A 631 -0.01 -9.50 52.14
C SER A 631 -1.37 -9.78 51.50
N VAL A 632 -2.16 -10.69 52.05
CA VAL A 632 -3.49 -11.03 51.53
C VAL A 632 -4.52 -11.02 52.65
N THR A 633 -5.78 -10.80 52.32
CA THR A 633 -6.88 -10.81 53.30
C THR A 633 -8.02 -11.72 52.83
N TRP A 634 -8.85 -12.13 53.77
CA TRP A 634 -10.09 -12.86 53.53
C TRP A 634 -10.98 -12.83 54.78
N PRO A 635 -12.31 -12.92 54.65
CA PRO A 635 -13.19 -13.06 55.80
C PRO A 635 -13.28 -14.52 56.26
N ALA A 636 -12.92 -14.78 57.52
CA ALA A 636 -13.11 -16.10 58.13
C ALA A 636 -14.54 -16.30 58.67
N SER A 637 -14.93 -17.56 58.88
CA SER A 637 -16.24 -17.93 59.45
C SER A 637 -16.14 -18.19 60.96
N GLU A 638 -17.05 -17.63 61.76
CA GLU A 638 -17.25 -18.01 63.17
C GLU A 638 -18.24 -19.18 63.32
N ASN A 639 -18.88 -19.62 62.22
CA ASN A 639 -19.87 -20.68 62.25
C ASN A 639 -19.18 -22.06 62.34
N PRO A 640 -19.34 -22.82 63.44
CA PRO A 640 -18.64 -24.09 63.64
C PRO A 640 -19.04 -25.19 62.63
N PHE A 641 -20.12 -25.01 61.87
CA PHE A 641 -20.52 -25.92 60.80
C PHE A 641 -19.84 -25.62 59.46
N VAL A 642 -19.36 -24.38 59.26
CA VAL A 642 -18.74 -23.92 58.01
C VAL A 642 -17.22 -23.93 58.11
N ILE A 643 -16.65 -23.64 59.29
CA ILE A 643 -15.19 -23.68 59.52
C ILE A 643 -14.54 -24.96 58.94
N PRO A 644 -15.06 -26.19 59.17
CA PRO A 644 -14.43 -27.40 58.64
C PRO A 644 -14.58 -27.59 57.12
N GLN A 645 -15.37 -26.75 56.46
CA GLN A 645 -15.60 -26.76 55.01
C GLN A 645 -14.65 -25.81 54.27
N MET A 646 -14.11 -24.79 54.95
CA MET A 646 -13.13 -23.88 54.36
C MET A 646 -11.76 -24.55 54.24
N ALA A 647 -11.00 -24.16 53.22
CA ALA A 647 -9.68 -24.69 52.95
C ALA A 647 -8.72 -24.36 54.10
N SER A 648 -7.96 -25.36 54.54
CA SER A 648 -6.87 -25.15 55.51
C SER A 648 -5.49 -25.00 54.86
N ASP A 649 -5.45 -25.02 53.52
CA ASP A 649 -4.26 -25.08 52.67
C ASP A 649 -4.52 -24.38 51.33
N ALA A 650 -5.15 -23.20 51.35
CA ALA A 650 -5.42 -22.40 50.15
C ALA A 650 -4.09 -21.88 49.55
N PRO A 651 -3.73 -22.28 48.31
CA PRO A 651 -2.40 -22.00 47.76
C PRO A 651 -2.33 -20.65 47.03
N PHE A 652 -1.56 -19.70 47.59
CA PHE A 652 -1.20 -18.44 46.94
C PHE A 652 0.21 -18.53 46.34
N THR A 653 0.39 -18.13 45.09
CA THR A 653 1.69 -18.10 44.40
C THR A 653 2.04 -16.70 43.96
N VAL A 654 3.25 -16.23 44.23
CA VAL A 654 3.72 -14.88 43.85
C VAL A 654 4.67 -14.99 42.63
N PHE A 655 4.51 -14.11 41.65
CA PHE A 655 5.35 -14.02 40.45
C PHE A 655 5.93 -12.61 40.28
N ASP A 656 7.19 -12.54 39.82
CA ASP A 656 7.79 -11.35 39.20
C ASP A 656 7.51 -11.42 37.69
N GLY A 657 6.51 -10.68 37.22
CA GLY A 657 6.01 -10.69 35.84
C GLY A 657 4.47 -10.69 35.76
N SER A 658 3.93 -10.43 34.56
CA SER A 658 2.48 -10.45 34.30
C SER A 658 1.91 -11.88 34.30
N ARG A 659 0.61 -11.99 34.55
CA ARG A 659 -0.16 -13.24 34.43
C ARG A 659 0.03 -13.95 33.09
N ASN A 660 0.03 -13.21 31.98
CA ASN A 660 0.17 -13.79 30.63
C ASN A 660 1.54 -14.48 30.45
N ASP A 661 2.52 -14.06 31.25
CA ASP A 661 3.90 -14.54 31.19
C ASP A 661 4.20 -15.71 32.13
N ILE A 662 3.24 -16.18 32.92
CA ILE A 662 3.43 -17.29 33.89
C ILE A 662 3.97 -18.57 33.24
N THR A 663 3.76 -18.77 31.95
CA THR A 663 4.26 -19.93 31.19
C THR A 663 5.53 -19.65 30.38
N THR A 664 6.00 -18.40 30.37
CA THR A 664 7.11 -17.93 29.53
C THR A 664 8.19 -17.28 30.39
N THR A 665 8.06 -15.99 30.69
CA THR A 665 9.10 -15.11 31.23
C THR A 665 8.91 -14.76 32.69
N ALA A 666 7.70 -14.90 33.26
CA ALA A 666 7.45 -14.58 34.65
C ALA A 666 8.15 -15.56 35.59
N ILE A 667 8.73 -15.04 36.68
CA ILE A 667 9.51 -15.81 37.63
C ILE A 667 8.63 -16.15 38.83
N ASN A 668 8.38 -17.44 39.08
CA ASN A 668 7.70 -17.91 40.29
C ASN A 668 8.61 -17.69 41.52
N LEU A 669 8.14 -16.88 42.48
CA LEU A 669 8.86 -16.50 43.69
C LEU A 669 8.48 -17.37 44.91
N GLY A 670 7.45 -18.20 44.79
CA GLY A 670 7.03 -19.15 45.82
C GLY A 670 5.52 -19.37 45.87
N THR A 671 5.12 -20.52 46.43
CA THR A 671 3.73 -20.86 46.76
C THR A 671 3.58 -21.04 48.28
N PHE A 672 2.50 -20.49 48.82
CA PHE A 672 2.22 -20.37 50.24
C PHE A 672 0.80 -20.87 50.53
N ASP A 673 0.70 -21.96 51.29
CA ASP A 673 -0.57 -22.56 51.65
C ASP A 673 -1.10 -21.93 52.93
N LEU A 674 -2.22 -21.18 52.83
CA LEU A 674 -2.82 -20.46 53.96
C LEU A 674 -4.08 -21.15 54.50
N ASN A 675 -4.29 -21.04 55.81
CA ASN A 675 -5.43 -21.63 56.47
C ASN A 675 -6.61 -20.65 56.58
N GLN A 676 -7.51 -20.68 55.60
CA GLN A 676 -8.67 -19.79 55.56
C GLN A 676 -9.77 -20.14 56.57
N GLN A 677 -9.58 -21.18 57.39
CA GLN A 677 -10.46 -21.46 58.54
C GLN A 677 -10.27 -20.46 59.69
N ILE A 678 -9.20 -19.68 59.65
CA ILE A 678 -8.80 -18.70 60.65
C ILE A 678 -8.74 -17.33 59.97
N ALA A 679 -9.08 -16.26 60.70
CA ALA A 679 -8.94 -14.90 60.19
C ALA A 679 -7.45 -14.53 60.08
N PRO A 680 -7.05 -13.72 59.08
CA PRO A 680 -5.71 -13.15 59.02
C PRO A 680 -5.32 -12.48 60.34
N ASP A 681 -4.07 -12.63 60.79
CA ASP A 681 -3.66 -12.14 62.12
C ASP A 681 -2.27 -11.50 62.24
N ASP A 682 -1.57 -11.22 61.13
CA ASP A 682 -0.23 -10.62 61.17
C ASP A 682 -0.25 -9.11 61.50
N PHE A 683 -1.10 -8.34 60.82
CA PHE A 683 -1.26 -6.91 61.10
C PHE A 683 -2.61 -6.34 60.67
N GLN A 684 -2.91 -5.11 61.13
CA GLN A 684 -4.12 -4.38 60.77
C GLN A 684 -3.75 -3.08 60.05
N ALA A 685 -4.23 -2.91 58.82
CA ALA A 685 -4.03 -1.71 57.99
C ALA A 685 -5.20 -1.55 57.02
N ASP A 686 -5.44 -0.33 56.56
CA ASP A 686 -6.39 -0.03 55.47
C ASP A 686 -7.83 -0.53 55.73
N GLY A 687 -8.19 -0.77 56.99
CA GLY A 687 -9.52 -1.27 57.38
C GLY A 687 -9.65 -2.79 57.48
N ALA A 688 -8.62 -3.55 57.11
CA ALA A 688 -8.61 -5.01 57.14
C ALA A 688 -7.53 -5.60 58.06
N LEU A 689 -7.68 -6.90 58.36
CA LEU A 689 -6.60 -7.72 58.91
C LEU A 689 -5.90 -8.42 57.76
N TRP A 690 -4.57 -8.47 57.79
CA TRP A 690 -3.74 -8.98 56.71
C TRP A 690 -2.86 -10.14 57.17
N GLU A 691 -2.66 -11.11 56.29
CA GLU A 691 -1.71 -12.21 56.43
C GLU A 691 -0.52 -11.96 55.48
N ASP A 692 0.70 -12.04 55.99
CA ASP A 692 1.92 -11.80 55.21
C ASP A 692 2.38 -13.08 54.48
N LEU A 693 2.47 -13.02 53.15
CA LEU A 693 3.11 -14.07 52.35
C LEU A 693 4.63 -13.98 52.41
N GLY A 694 5.16 -12.78 52.62
CA GLY A 694 6.59 -12.50 52.76
C GLY A 694 7.05 -11.28 51.97
N THR A 695 8.37 -11.17 51.79
CA THR A 695 9.00 -10.12 51.00
C THR A 695 9.71 -10.69 49.78
N PHE A 696 9.54 -10.00 48.64
CA PHE A 696 9.91 -10.51 47.32
C PHE A 696 10.64 -9.44 46.52
N THR A 697 11.70 -9.82 45.80
CA THR A 697 12.37 -8.90 44.87
C THR A 697 11.67 -8.94 43.52
N VAL A 698 11.20 -7.78 43.06
CA VAL A 698 10.52 -7.56 41.79
C VAL A 698 11.44 -6.78 40.86
N ASN A 699 11.62 -7.26 39.63
CA ASN A 699 12.49 -6.64 38.63
C ASN A 699 11.73 -6.27 37.34
N SER A 700 10.64 -6.98 37.03
CA SER A 700 9.89 -6.85 35.77
C SER A 700 8.93 -5.66 35.73
N ARG A 701 8.93 -4.81 36.77
CA ARG A 701 7.93 -3.75 37.02
C ARG A 701 6.49 -4.27 37.18
N THR A 702 6.29 -5.58 37.17
CA THR A 702 4.98 -6.22 37.35
C THR A 702 5.06 -7.30 38.43
N LEU A 703 4.07 -7.38 39.31
CA LEU A 703 3.93 -8.46 40.28
C LEU A 703 2.55 -9.09 40.12
N THR A 704 2.49 -10.41 40.07
CA THR A 704 1.23 -11.16 40.03
C THR A 704 1.11 -12.08 41.24
N VAL A 705 -0.02 -12.03 41.94
CA VAL A 705 -0.40 -13.04 42.95
C VAL A 705 -1.49 -13.93 42.37
N MET A 706 -1.31 -15.24 42.41
CA MET A 706 -2.24 -16.24 41.91
C MET A 706 -2.75 -17.12 43.04
N LEU A 707 -4.07 -17.21 43.23
CA LEU A 707 -4.74 -18.18 44.09
C LEU A 707 -5.36 -19.29 43.24
N THR A 708 -5.20 -20.55 43.63
CA THR A 708 -5.81 -21.69 42.90
C THR A 708 -6.75 -22.50 43.78
N ASN A 709 -7.66 -23.26 43.18
CA ASN A 709 -8.56 -24.15 43.90
C ASN A 709 -7.97 -25.53 44.22
N LEU A 710 -6.64 -25.69 44.16
CA LEU A 710 -5.89 -26.90 44.53
C LEU A 710 -5.75 -27.07 46.06
N ALA A 711 -6.87 -27.00 46.78
CA ALA A 711 -6.93 -27.04 48.24
C ALA A 711 -7.86 -28.14 48.76
N ASN A 712 -7.98 -28.29 50.08
CA ASN A 712 -8.77 -29.32 50.73
C ASN A 712 -10.22 -28.92 51.07
N GLY A 713 -10.63 -27.68 50.76
CA GLY A 713 -11.93 -27.12 51.11
C GLY A 713 -12.36 -25.98 50.20
N LEU A 714 -13.38 -25.24 50.60
CA LEU A 714 -13.84 -24.02 49.93
C LEU A 714 -12.82 -22.90 50.12
N ILE A 715 -12.46 -22.23 49.02
CA ILE A 715 -11.49 -21.13 48.96
C ILE A 715 -12.25 -19.82 48.78
N THR A 716 -11.78 -18.77 49.44
CA THR A 716 -12.27 -17.39 49.30
C THR A 716 -11.17 -16.52 48.68
N ALA A 717 -11.52 -15.75 47.66
CA ALA A 717 -10.72 -14.68 47.07
C ALA A 717 -11.32 -13.33 47.47
N ASP A 718 -10.45 -12.41 47.88
CA ASP A 718 -10.79 -11.09 48.42
C ASP A 718 -9.71 -10.09 47.93
N ALA A 719 -8.94 -9.45 48.80
CA ALA A 719 -7.89 -8.51 48.38
C ALA A 719 -6.43 -8.96 48.62
N VAL A 720 -5.52 -8.39 47.84
CA VAL A 720 -4.06 -8.48 47.98
C VAL A 720 -3.49 -7.07 48.14
N ARG A 721 -2.56 -6.91 49.08
CA ARG A 721 -1.83 -5.67 49.38
C ARG A 721 -0.35 -5.86 49.11
N ILE A 722 0.27 -4.94 48.39
CA ILE A 722 1.73 -4.85 48.29
C ILE A 722 2.26 -3.56 48.87
N GLU A 723 3.43 -3.63 49.46
CA GLU A 723 4.11 -2.45 50.02
C GLU A 723 5.58 -2.52 49.70
N ARG A 724 6.15 -1.44 49.16
CA ARG A 724 7.56 -1.40 48.84
C ARG A 724 8.39 -1.33 50.12
N VAL A 725 9.16 -2.38 50.38
CA VAL A 725 10.09 -2.47 51.51
C VAL A 725 11.45 -1.99 51.01
N SER A 726 11.81 -0.75 51.33
CA SER A 726 13.10 -0.20 50.89
C SER A 726 14.27 -1.03 51.44
N ALA A 727 15.26 -1.35 50.61
CA ALA A 727 16.61 -1.74 51.03
C ALA A 727 17.52 -0.51 51.28
N GLY A 728 16.91 0.66 51.51
CA GLY A 728 17.59 1.85 52.01
C GLY A 728 17.79 1.74 53.53
N PRO A 729 18.74 2.50 54.10
CA PRO A 729 19.00 2.43 55.52
C PRO A 729 17.75 2.84 56.30
N GLU A 730 17.29 1.96 57.19
CA GLU A 730 16.27 2.30 58.17
C GLU A 730 16.83 3.44 59.02
N VAL A 731 16.23 4.62 58.90
CA VAL A 731 16.58 5.74 59.76
C VAL A 731 15.87 5.52 61.08
N GLN A 732 16.58 4.94 62.05
CA GLN A 732 16.03 4.75 63.38
C GLN A 732 16.09 6.09 64.13
N LEU A 733 14.93 6.72 64.34
CA LEU A 733 14.78 7.89 65.20
C LEU A 733 14.62 7.45 66.65
N THR A 734 15.55 7.89 67.48
CA THR A 734 15.53 7.63 68.93
C THR A 734 15.39 8.94 69.68
N ASP A 735 14.34 9.11 70.49
CA ASP A 735 14.25 10.26 71.41
C ASP A 735 15.27 10.08 72.54
N VAL A 736 16.28 10.94 72.58
CA VAL A 736 17.39 10.93 73.56
C VAL A 736 17.33 12.14 74.49
N THR A 737 16.19 12.83 74.55
CA THR A 737 16.04 14.09 75.29
C THR A 737 16.35 13.97 76.77
N ASP A 738 16.00 12.84 77.40
CA ASP A 738 16.34 12.51 78.78
C ASP A 738 17.34 11.36 78.85
N ALA A 739 18.64 11.70 78.86
CA ALA A 739 19.75 10.75 78.96
C ALA A 739 19.67 9.70 80.10
N PRO A 740 18.98 9.91 81.25
CA PRO A 740 18.80 8.85 82.26
C PRO A 740 17.59 7.93 82.04
N ALA A 741 16.71 8.18 81.07
CA ALA A 741 15.60 7.28 80.70
C ALA A 741 16.02 6.35 79.53
N PRO A 742 15.47 5.12 79.43
CA PRO A 742 15.71 4.27 78.27
C PRO A 742 15.24 4.99 76.99
N PRO A 743 16.06 5.01 75.92
CA PRO A 743 15.66 5.65 74.68
C PRO A 743 14.40 4.99 74.10
N SER A 744 13.42 5.78 73.68
CA SER A 744 12.21 5.27 73.01
C SER A 744 12.40 5.35 71.50
N ILE A 745 12.26 4.22 70.82
CA ILE A 745 12.26 4.14 69.36
C ILE A 745 10.94 4.71 68.85
N LEU A 746 11.04 5.64 67.91
CA LEU A 746 9.89 6.22 67.22
C LEU A 746 9.70 5.47 65.90
N VAL A 747 8.52 4.88 65.74
CA VAL A 747 8.05 4.27 64.48
C VAL A 747 7.11 5.24 63.77
N ASP A 748 7.09 5.17 62.44
CA ASP A 748 6.18 5.95 61.63
C ASP A 748 4.71 5.64 62.00
N GLY A 749 3.85 6.67 61.95
CA GLY A 749 2.42 6.52 62.26
C GLY A 749 2.05 6.38 63.75
N HIS A 750 2.93 6.77 64.71
CA HIS A 750 2.65 6.62 66.14
C HIS A 750 1.29 7.26 66.56
N PRO A 751 0.33 6.48 67.10
CA PRO A 751 -1.01 6.99 67.39
C PRO A 751 -0.97 8.10 68.45
N GLY A 752 -1.25 9.34 68.03
CA GLY A 752 -1.31 10.52 68.92
C GLY A 752 -0.17 11.53 68.77
N GLY A 753 0.82 11.27 67.92
CA GLY A 753 1.98 12.16 67.72
C GLY A 753 2.94 12.20 68.92
N ILE A 754 4.03 12.97 68.81
CA ILE A 754 5.04 13.09 69.87
C ILE A 754 4.66 14.25 70.81
N ASP A 755 4.32 13.95 72.06
CA ASP A 755 3.98 14.96 73.07
C ASP A 755 5.24 15.66 73.62
N PHE A 756 5.37 16.97 73.37
CA PHE A 756 6.46 17.79 73.90
C PHE A 756 6.34 18.04 75.42
N GLY A 757 5.20 17.71 76.03
CA GLY A 757 4.86 18.00 77.41
C GLY A 757 4.37 19.44 77.60
N THR A 758 4.11 19.83 78.84
CA THR A 758 3.66 21.19 79.19
C THR A 758 4.80 22.04 79.75
N THR A 759 4.92 23.30 79.33
CA THR A 759 5.91 24.28 79.83
C THR A 759 5.26 25.59 80.28
N GLU A 760 5.98 26.39 81.09
CA GLU A 760 5.52 27.74 81.45
C GLU A 760 5.63 28.72 80.27
N LEU A 761 4.91 29.84 80.34
CA LEU A 761 4.85 30.84 79.27
C LEU A 761 6.25 31.46 79.03
N LEU A 762 6.69 31.47 77.76
CA LEU A 762 8.01 31.96 77.31
C LEU A 762 9.22 31.06 77.69
N THR A 763 8.98 29.78 77.98
CA THR A 763 10.05 28.79 78.14
C THR A 763 10.01 27.76 77.01
N ASP A 764 11.11 27.62 76.29
CA ASP A 764 11.21 26.70 75.17
C ASP A 764 11.31 25.24 75.69
N LEU A 765 10.55 24.34 75.07
CA LEU A 765 10.74 22.89 75.21
C LEU A 765 11.59 22.41 74.03
N THR A 766 12.70 21.76 74.34
CA THR A 766 13.59 21.18 73.33
C THR A 766 13.55 19.66 73.44
N ARG A 767 13.26 18.97 72.33
CA ARG A 767 13.50 17.54 72.16
C ARG A 767 14.74 17.34 71.30
N THR A 768 15.54 16.32 71.61
CA THR A 768 16.73 15.92 70.87
C THR A 768 16.54 14.49 70.40
N PHE A 769 16.68 14.29 69.09
CA PHE A 769 16.58 12.98 68.47
C PHE A 769 17.96 12.58 67.95
N GLU A 770 18.32 11.32 68.16
CA GLU A 770 19.44 10.69 67.49
C GLU A 770 18.91 9.98 66.24
N ILE A 771 19.53 10.28 65.11
CA ILE A 771 19.19 9.74 63.80
C ILE A 771 20.29 8.74 63.46
N THR A 772 19.93 7.46 63.47
CA THR A 772 20.87 6.38 63.18
C THR A 772 20.50 5.77 61.83
N ASN A 773 21.46 5.76 60.91
CA ASN A 773 21.37 5.09 59.62
C ASN A 773 22.02 3.71 59.82
N THR A 774 21.23 2.64 59.77
CA THR A 774 21.71 1.25 59.94
C THR A 774 21.90 0.54 58.62
#